data_AF-A0A1C5L2M7-F1
#
_entry.id   AF-A0A1C5L2M7-F1
#
_cell.length_a   1.000
_cell.length_b   1.000
_cell.length_c   1.000
_cell.angle_alpha   90.00
_cell.angle_beta   90.00
_cell.angle_gamma   90.00
#
_symmetry.space_group_name_H-M   'P 1'
#
loop_
_entity.id
_entity.type
_entity.pdbx_description
1 polymer ?
#
loop_
_entity_poly.entity_id
_entity_poly.type
_entity_poly.pdbx_seq_one_letter_code
_entity_poly.pdbx_strand_id
1 'polypeptide(L)'
;MAKQQTCQKFVFKIHTKRLVEAKWDLTLPLDEARRNHEIISLADSTVLRWIDELNGVTDAEAKARSIKRRIKMLRNEPSCLENRREIRRLYTELDAVQFKPDYMCLVVDKKNDYRRACSPKGFKINGITYRRLVGTTGGVKNSTIVFVSDRLVGEIRKRIDNGRNKRMEFIPAKLEAYRALACSASIPVTDPDGILVVDDCYTHFKDHVIILDDGVSGEPTMVEDPEHDCELCASDGFGLISYDLAQQWSEDLKLPSTASGFCVRNAFCKGMLFPFPFREFAKKVAKQNMVKDAFGDYKDINRVQMILTTSMLKLYDSYHSADDCFENCQENHYHFSVTKTCELELDEERNLNYQFIQSYNLTNDEIRELVKPTLDEIKGAMGGDWRDVLLYLRGNGMRDDPNYINSLENDYIKALMIEPEMINDPYVQNRIRFFIKKRISQAKTGVVKVRGNFQVLSGDPYALCQSMFRMPVTGLLKSGEAYSRFWNDRDVKRVACFRAPMSQMANIRCMDINSSDECKNWYRYMKTVFILNVWDNTDAALNGADNDGDLCFSTDNHILIDKWVDEPTVLCVQKKGEKKIPTEEDFISSNINGFGDDIGKITNRITTMFDVRSKFEPGSREYEELTYRIKCGQLYQQASIDRIKGISTTPMPQYWYDNKACVVKEDDNPDVVEDKKFWARICAWRKPYFMSYIYPSQMKDYKKYVAAARKRIKWEGFDGLDEMMKKEVKNDVDEVVIQYYLYRMPVGVNSCTMNRLCWIIEDELEEFEDDLKKKRKFDYDSLKSGDEYKNSQYYGIRPIFKEYLRYARTNSVIDNSNTKNKETGADRIEKLNFYNENMLRTMHQKCSDDNILCDILLDLCKKNASSVSIVWALFPDIIIKRLFDKAGNKAHVLVKDDNGDVEYCSERYKDVLVDMNKIKEEDANGSIE
;
A
#
# COMPACT_ATOMS: atom_id res chain seq x y z
N MET A 1 9.36 8.26 5.87
CA MET A 1 8.61 9.12 4.92
C MET A 1 8.80 10.63 5.18
N ALA A 2 9.14 11.41 4.15
CA ALA A 2 9.22 12.88 4.23
C ALA A 2 7.84 13.48 4.56
N LYS A 3 7.78 14.45 5.49
CA LYS A 3 6.54 15.21 5.77
C LYS A 3 6.06 15.86 4.48
N GLN A 4 4.74 15.86 4.26
CA GLN A 4 4.13 16.51 3.09
C GLN A 4 4.58 17.98 3.03
N GLN A 5 5.51 18.28 2.13
CA GLN A 5 6.10 19.62 2.00
C GLN A 5 5.17 20.59 1.27
N THR A 6 4.32 20.05 0.39
CA THR A 6 3.47 20.80 -0.54
C THR A 6 2.01 20.83 -0.10
N CYS A 7 1.30 21.91 -0.40
CA CYS A 7 -0.12 22.01 -0.08
C CYS A 7 -0.94 21.04 -0.94
N GLN A 8 -1.94 20.37 -0.35
CA GLN A 8 -2.86 19.51 -1.11
C GLN A 8 -3.54 20.29 -2.25
N LYS A 9 -3.56 19.70 -3.44
CA LYS A 9 -4.24 20.23 -4.63
C LYS A 9 -5.57 19.51 -4.82
N PHE A 10 -6.66 20.24 -5.05
CA PHE A 10 -7.99 19.66 -5.27
C PHE A 10 -8.33 19.65 -6.77
N VAL A 11 -8.80 18.51 -7.27
CA VAL A 11 -9.25 18.35 -8.65
C VAL A 11 -10.59 17.64 -8.69
N PHE A 12 -11.32 17.80 -9.81
CA PHE A 12 -12.56 17.04 -10.00
C PHE A 12 -12.28 15.55 -10.25
N LYS A 13 -13.12 14.68 -9.67
CA LYS A 13 -13.22 13.25 -10.01
C LYS A 13 -14.67 12.93 -10.38
N ILE A 14 -14.96 12.85 -11.67
CA ILE A 14 -16.34 12.80 -12.19
C ILE A 14 -16.59 11.48 -12.91
N HIS A 15 -17.74 10.88 -12.68
CA HIS A 15 -18.20 9.70 -13.42
C HIS A 15 -18.76 10.09 -14.80
N THR A 16 -18.46 9.30 -15.83
CA THR A 16 -19.05 9.49 -17.17
C THR A 16 -20.59 9.53 -17.15
N LYS A 17 -21.24 8.76 -16.28
CA LYS A 17 -22.69 8.78 -16.08
C LYS A 17 -23.20 10.18 -15.73
N ARG A 18 -22.49 10.91 -14.86
CA ARG A 18 -22.83 12.28 -14.46
C ARG A 18 -22.76 13.25 -15.64
N LEU A 19 -21.75 13.10 -16.51
CA LEU A 19 -21.63 13.89 -17.72
C LEU A 19 -22.75 13.58 -18.72
N VAL A 20 -23.13 12.30 -18.87
CA VAL A 20 -24.23 11.89 -19.75
C VAL A 20 -25.56 12.52 -19.28
N GLU A 21 -25.85 12.49 -17.98
CA GLU A 21 -27.04 13.12 -17.39
C GLU A 21 -27.07 14.62 -17.64
N ALA A 22 -25.91 15.29 -17.57
CA ALA A 22 -25.74 16.70 -17.89
C ALA A 22 -25.59 17.00 -19.39
N LYS A 23 -25.82 16.02 -20.28
CA LYS A 23 -25.66 16.16 -21.74
C LYS A 23 -24.28 16.68 -22.17
N TRP A 24 -23.23 16.30 -21.44
CA TRP A 24 -21.83 16.65 -21.66
C TRP A 24 -21.45 18.12 -21.41
N ASP A 25 -22.34 18.90 -20.78
CA ASP A 25 -22.09 20.28 -20.35
C ASP A 25 -22.58 20.46 -18.89
N LEU A 26 -21.66 20.29 -17.95
CA LEU A 26 -21.95 20.23 -16.52
C LEU A 26 -21.65 21.57 -15.84
N THR A 27 -22.63 22.15 -15.17
CA THR A 27 -22.38 23.23 -14.20
C THR A 27 -22.28 22.61 -12.81
N LEU A 28 -21.13 22.75 -12.17
CA LEU A 28 -20.81 22.13 -10.90
C LEU A 28 -19.97 23.08 -10.01
N PRO A 29 -20.61 23.88 -9.15
CA PRO A 29 -19.91 24.70 -8.16
C PRO A 29 -19.11 23.84 -7.17
N LEU A 30 -18.01 24.38 -6.65
CA LEU A 30 -17.12 23.63 -5.75
C LEU A 30 -17.86 23.07 -4.53
N ASP A 31 -18.70 23.87 -3.86
CA ASP A 31 -19.50 23.44 -2.71
C ASP A 31 -20.48 22.30 -3.03
N GLU A 32 -20.98 22.22 -4.27
CA GLU A 32 -21.79 21.09 -4.72
C GLU A 32 -20.93 19.85 -4.93
N ALA A 33 -19.80 19.98 -5.65
CA ALA A 33 -18.88 18.87 -5.87
C ALA A 33 -18.33 18.29 -4.56
N ARG A 34 -18.03 19.15 -3.58
CA ARG A 34 -17.66 18.83 -2.20
C ARG A 34 -18.73 17.95 -1.53
N ARG A 35 -20.01 18.32 -1.64
CA ARG A 35 -21.14 17.55 -1.09
C ARG A 35 -21.40 16.24 -1.83
N ASN A 36 -21.13 16.21 -3.13
CA ASN A 36 -21.34 15.04 -3.98
C ASN A 36 -20.15 14.06 -3.98
N HIS A 37 -19.04 14.41 -3.30
CA HIS A 37 -17.78 13.65 -3.34
C HIS A 37 -17.17 13.55 -4.74
N GLU A 38 -17.30 14.63 -5.51
CA GLU A 38 -16.83 14.79 -6.89
C GLU A 38 -15.46 15.52 -6.95
N ILE A 39 -14.77 15.63 -5.81
CA ILE A 39 -13.43 16.21 -5.66
C ILE A 39 -12.53 15.19 -4.96
N ILE A 40 -11.28 15.14 -5.39
CA ILE A 40 -10.19 14.42 -4.73
C ILE A 40 -9.01 15.34 -4.43
N SER A 41 -8.22 14.94 -3.44
CA SER A 41 -6.92 15.52 -3.16
C SER A 41 -5.82 14.80 -3.96
N LEU A 42 -4.93 15.58 -4.55
CA LEU A 42 -3.70 15.09 -5.17
C LEU A 42 -2.49 15.72 -4.49
N ALA A 43 -1.45 14.90 -4.34
CA ALA A 43 -0.10 15.40 -4.10
C ALA A 43 0.45 16.07 -5.37
N ASP A 44 1.44 16.93 -5.20
CA ASP A 44 2.02 17.66 -6.33
C ASP A 44 2.76 16.73 -7.30
N SER A 45 2.73 17.08 -8.60
CA SER A 45 3.36 16.33 -9.69
C SER A 45 3.86 17.28 -10.77
N THR A 46 4.71 16.80 -11.68
CA THR A 46 5.27 17.62 -12.77
C THR A 46 4.18 18.32 -13.59
N VAL A 47 3.11 17.59 -13.97
CA VAL A 47 1.98 18.20 -14.70
C VAL A 47 1.27 19.27 -13.88
N LEU A 48 1.06 19.05 -12.57
CA LEU A 48 0.40 20.05 -11.73
C LEU A 48 1.27 21.30 -11.49
N ARG A 49 2.60 21.16 -11.53
CA ARG A 49 3.53 22.30 -11.50
C ARG A 49 3.49 23.09 -12.81
N TRP A 50 3.50 22.43 -13.96
CA TRP A 50 3.33 23.10 -15.24
C TRP A 50 1.99 23.82 -15.37
N ILE A 51 0.90 23.24 -14.85
CA ILE A 51 -0.40 23.92 -14.85
C ILE A 51 -0.35 25.20 -14.01
N ASP A 52 0.34 25.18 -12.87
CA ASP A 52 0.52 26.38 -12.05
C ASP A 52 1.37 27.43 -12.77
N GLU A 53 2.49 27.01 -13.36
CA GLU A 53 3.37 27.86 -14.19
C GLU A 53 2.62 28.51 -15.35
N LEU A 54 1.91 27.71 -16.16
CA LEU A 54 1.15 28.18 -17.33
C LEU A 54 -0.04 29.09 -16.97
N ASN A 55 -0.51 29.01 -15.71
CA ASN A 55 -1.52 29.90 -15.18
C ASN A 55 -0.93 31.12 -14.43
N GLY A 56 0.40 31.25 -14.35
CA GLY A 56 1.08 32.35 -13.65
C GLY A 56 0.98 32.26 -12.11
N VAL A 57 0.80 31.06 -11.56
CA VAL A 57 0.66 30.82 -10.11
C VAL A 57 2.03 30.46 -9.52
N THR A 58 2.61 31.36 -8.71
CA THR A 58 3.97 31.21 -8.17
C THR A 58 4.06 31.09 -6.65
N ASP A 59 3.05 31.54 -5.89
CA ASP A 59 3.09 31.68 -4.43
C ASP A 59 2.02 30.86 -3.68
N ALA A 60 1.34 29.94 -4.38
CA ALA A 60 0.19 29.20 -3.87
C ALA A 60 0.45 28.53 -2.50
N GLU A 61 1.63 27.95 -2.29
CA GLU A 61 1.93 27.26 -1.05
C GLU A 61 2.15 28.19 0.14
N ALA A 62 2.88 29.28 -0.06
CA ALA A 62 3.10 30.30 0.97
C ALA A 62 1.76 30.94 1.37
N LYS A 63 0.93 31.25 0.37
CA LYS A 63 -0.42 31.79 0.55
C LYS A 63 -1.32 30.82 1.31
N ALA A 64 -1.38 29.55 0.90
CA ALA A 64 -2.18 28.54 1.60
C ALA A 64 -1.73 28.33 3.06
N ARG A 65 -0.41 28.33 3.33
CA ARG A 65 0.12 28.25 4.70
C ARG A 65 -0.26 29.46 5.54
N SER A 66 -0.14 30.67 5.00
CA SER A 66 -0.54 31.91 5.67
C SER A 66 -2.03 31.92 6.02
N ILE A 67 -2.89 31.56 5.07
CA ILE A 67 -4.34 31.48 5.28
C ILE A 67 -4.68 30.46 6.37
N LYS A 68 -4.10 29.26 6.33
CA LYS A 68 -4.31 28.22 7.37
C LYS A 68 -3.87 28.70 8.76
N ARG A 69 -2.74 29.40 8.87
CA ARG A 69 -2.26 29.99 10.14
C ARG A 69 -3.25 31.04 10.65
N ARG A 70 -3.74 31.93 9.78
CA ARG A 70 -4.71 32.98 10.18
C ARG A 70 -6.03 32.38 10.65
N ILE A 71 -6.55 31.36 9.96
CA ILE A 71 -7.74 30.61 10.39
C ILE A 71 -7.51 30.02 11.79
N LYS A 72 -6.35 29.39 12.04
CA LYS A 72 -6.01 28.81 13.35
C LYS A 72 -5.97 29.87 14.46
N MET A 73 -5.42 31.06 14.19
CA MET A 73 -5.40 32.17 15.16
C MET A 73 -6.81 32.63 15.52
N LEU A 74 -7.65 32.92 14.52
CA LEU A 74 -9.02 33.41 14.72
C LEU A 74 -9.91 32.41 15.47
N ARG A 75 -9.63 31.11 15.35
CA ARG A 75 -10.35 30.03 16.04
C ARG A 75 -10.06 29.95 17.55
N ASN A 76 -8.97 30.59 18.00
CA ASN A 76 -8.59 30.68 19.42
C ASN A 76 -9.05 31.99 20.08
N GLU A 77 -9.68 32.90 19.33
CA GLU A 77 -10.22 34.15 19.85
C GLU A 77 -11.72 34.02 20.19
N PRO A 78 -12.25 34.86 21.11
CA PRO A 78 -13.67 34.85 21.47
C PRO A 78 -14.58 35.01 20.25
N SER A 79 -15.66 34.23 20.22
CA SER A 79 -16.54 34.19 19.04
C SER A 79 -17.29 35.50 18.81
N CYS A 80 -17.01 36.18 17.69
CA CYS A 80 -17.68 37.41 17.26
C CYS A 80 -18.21 37.36 15.81
N LEU A 81 -18.95 38.37 15.34
CA LEU A 81 -19.45 38.40 13.95
C LEU A 81 -18.32 38.60 12.94
N GLU A 82 -17.31 39.40 13.30
CA GLU A 82 -16.16 39.73 12.46
C GLU A 82 -15.30 38.48 12.18
N ASN A 83 -14.89 37.76 13.22
CA ASN A 83 -14.11 36.52 13.09
C ASN A 83 -14.83 35.46 12.25
N ARG A 84 -16.16 35.32 12.39
CA ARG A 84 -16.95 34.38 11.57
C ARG A 84 -16.99 34.77 10.09
N ARG A 85 -17.10 36.06 9.78
CA ARG A 85 -17.05 36.56 8.39
C ARG A 85 -15.66 36.36 7.78
N GLU A 86 -14.63 36.66 8.56
CA GLU A 86 -13.24 36.54 8.11
C GLU A 86 -12.82 35.09 7.88
N ILE A 87 -13.15 34.17 8.79
CA ILE A 87 -12.91 32.72 8.59
C ILE A 87 -13.59 32.22 7.31
N ARG A 88 -14.83 32.64 7.03
CA ARG A 88 -15.52 32.27 5.79
C ARG A 88 -14.77 32.79 4.56
N ARG A 89 -14.35 34.05 4.56
CA ARG A 89 -13.57 34.65 3.47
C ARG A 89 -12.26 33.88 3.23
N LEU A 90 -11.54 33.56 4.31
CA LEU A 90 -10.28 32.82 4.28
C LEU A 90 -10.45 31.40 3.73
N TYR A 91 -11.53 30.68 4.07
CA TYR A 91 -11.80 29.37 3.48
C TYR A 91 -12.05 29.45 1.97
N THR A 92 -12.81 30.45 1.51
CA THR A 92 -13.01 30.67 0.06
C THR A 92 -11.70 31.01 -0.64
N GLU A 93 -10.86 31.84 -0.03
CA GLU A 93 -9.53 32.17 -0.56
C GLU A 93 -8.62 30.94 -0.63
N LEU A 94 -8.66 30.10 0.41
CA LEU A 94 -7.91 28.84 0.44
C LEU A 94 -8.35 27.88 -0.66
N ASP A 95 -9.67 27.76 -0.89
CA ASP A 95 -10.22 26.92 -1.95
C ASP A 95 -9.76 27.40 -3.34
N ALA A 96 -9.73 28.71 -3.58
CA ALA A 96 -9.24 29.27 -4.84
C ALA A 96 -7.76 28.98 -5.10
N VAL A 97 -6.95 28.87 -4.04
CA VAL A 97 -5.51 28.55 -4.14
C VAL A 97 -5.28 27.05 -4.39
N GLN A 98 -6.05 26.20 -3.70
CA GLN A 98 -5.85 24.74 -3.74
C GLN A 98 -6.54 24.07 -4.94
N PHE A 99 -7.63 24.63 -5.44
CA PHE A 99 -8.40 24.02 -6.52
C PHE A 99 -7.73 24.24 -7.89
N LYS A 100 -7.55 23.16 -8.65
CA LYS A 100 -6.93 23.16 -9.98
C LYS A 100 -7.97 22.80 -11.05
N PRO A 101 -8.70 23.79 -11.60
CA PRO A 101 -9.77 23.53 -12.56
C PRO A 101 -9.27 23.01 -13.92
N ASP A 102 -7.99 23.17 -14.26
CA ASP A 102 -7.47 22.68 -15.54
C ASP A 102 -7.10 21.19 -15.54
N TYR A 103 -7.22 20.49 -14.41
CA TYR A 103 -6.90 19.07 -14.28
C TYR A 103 -8.09 18.33 -13.67
N MET A 104 -8.48 17.19 -14.26
CA MET A 104 -9.55 16.37 -13.71
C MET A 104 -9.38 14.88 -14.01
N CYS A 105 -9.96 14.05 -13.16
CA CYS A 105 -9.99 12.59 -13.27
C CYS A 105 -11.37 12.10 -13.70
N LEU A 106 -11.48 11.49 -14.87
CA LEU A 106 -12.73 10.94 -15.39
C LEU A 106 -12.83 9.45 -15.05
N VAL A 107 -13.84 9.07 -14.26
CA VAL A 107 -14.17 7.67 -13.96
C VAL A 107 -15.10 7.13 -15.05
N VAL A 108 -14.68 6.08 -15.73
CA VAL A 108 -15.37 5.48 -16.88
C VAL A 108 -16.35 4.40 -16.41
N ASP A 109 -17.64 4.65 -16.62
CA ASP A 109 -18.71 3.71 -16.34
C ASP A 109 -19.01 2.80 -17.54
N LYS A 110 -18.92 3.34 -18.77
CA LYS A 110 -19.11 2.61 -20.03
C LYS A 110 -18.05 2.97 -21.06
N LYS A 111 -17.57 1.95 -21.79
CA LYS A 111 -16.55 2.11 -22.85
C LYS A 111 -16.97 3.11 -23.95
N ASN A 112 -18.26 3.17 -24.30
CA ASN A 112 -18.75 4.10 -25.32
C ASN A 112 -18.79 5.55 -24.83
N ASP A 113 -19.08 5.77 -23.55
CA ASP A 113 -19.06 7.10 -22.94
C ASP A 113 -17.62 7.64 -22.94
N TYR A 114 -16.63 6.77 -22.63
CA TYR A 114 -15.22 7.15 -22.75
C TYR A 114 -14.81 7.55 -24.18
N ARG A 115 -15.21 6.78 -25.20
CA ARG A 115 -14.97 7.17 -26.60
C ARG A 115 -15.60 8.52 -26.95
N ARG A 116 -16.83 8.78 -26.48
CA ARG A 116 -17.50 10.08 -26.67
C ARG A 116 -16.76 11.22 -25.96
N ALA A 117 -16.24 10.98 -24.76
CA ALA A 117 -15.44 11.94 -24.01
C ALA A 117 -14.11 12.27 -24.72
N CYS A 118 -13.47 11.28 -25.35
CA CYS A 118 -12.21 11.45 -26.07
C CYS A 118 -12.37 12.05 -27.48
N SER A 119 -13.59 12.04 -28.04
CA SER A 119 -13.84 12.61 -29.37
C SER A 119 -13.53 14.11 -29.45
N PRO A 120 -13.41 14.69 -30.65
CA PRO A 120 -13.26 16.13 -30.85
C PRO A 120 -14.38 16.99 -30.23
N LYS A 121 -15.53 16.39 -29.90
CA LYS A 121 -16.63 17.08 -29.19
C LYS A 121 -16.33 17.32 -27.70
N GLY A 122 -15.48 16.51 -27.07
CA GLY A 122 -15.11 16.63 -25.65
C GLY A 122 -16.32 16.70 -24.71
N PHE A 123 -16.12 17.38 -23.57
CA PHE A 123 -17.16 17.76 -22.62
C PHE A 123 -16.76 19.04 -21.87
N LYS A 124 -17.72 19.67 -21.20
CA LYS A 124 -17.51 20.89 -20.43
C LYS A 124 -17.87 20.72 -18.95
N ILE A 125 -17.07 21.36 -18.08
CA ILE A 125 -17.42 21.58 -16.68
C ILE A 125 -17.20 23.06 -16.37
N ASN A 126 -18.23 23.76 -15.88
CA ASN A 126 -18.19 25.19 -15.59
C ASN A 126 -17.66 26.03 -16.78
N GLY A 127 -18.06 25.68 -18.00
CA GLY A 127 -17.62 26.35 -19.22
C GLY A 127 -16.21 25.95 -19.72
N ILE A 128 -15.42 25.20 -18.95
CA ILE A 128 -14.09 24.72 -19.36
C ILE A 128 -14.25 23.45 -20.19
N THR A 129 -13.75 23.46 -21.42
CA THR A 129 -13.69 22.26 -22.28
C THR A 129 -12.49 21.39 -21.89
N TYR A 130 -12.70 20.08 -21.74
CA TYR A 130 -11.65 19.13 -21.38
C TYR A 130 -11.28 18.18 -22.52
N ARG A 131 -9.99 17.83 -22.55
CA ARG A 131 -9.38 16.87 -23.47
C ARG A 131 -8.60 15.81 -22.72
N ARG A 132 -8.57 14.62 -23.30
CA ARG A 132 -7.85 13.47 -22.75
C ARG A 132 -6.35 13.81 -22.67
N LEU A 133 -5.72 13.60 -21.52
CA LEU A 133 -4.27 13.75 -21.40
C LEU A 133 -3.58 12.39 -21.45
N VAL A 134 -3.82 11.57 -20.42
CA VAL A 134 -3.09 10.32 -20.22
C VAL A 134 -3.88 9.35 -19.34
N GLY A 135 -3.71 8.05 -19.57
CA GLY A 135 -4.16 6.99 -18.68
C GLY A 135 -3.04 6.55 -17.76
N THR A 136 -3.04 6.98 -16.49
CA THR A 136 -2.05 6.51 -15.52
C THR A 136 -2.26 5.03 -15.22
N THR A 137 -1.19 4.27 -14.97
CA THR A 137 -1.23 2.84 -14.63
C THR A 137 -2.28 2.50 -13.56
N GLY A 138 -2.26 3.21 -12.42
CA GLY A 138 -3.23 3.02 -11.35
C GLY A 138 -4.63 3.53 -11.72
N GLY A 139 -4.72 4.59 -12.51
CA GLY A 139 -5.97 5.11 -13.04
C GLY A 139 -6.67 4.09 -13.94
N VAL A 140 -5.97 3.55 -14.95
CA VAL A 140 -6.50 2.59 -15.92
C VAL A 140 -7.02 1.33 -15.23
N LYS A 141 -6.28 0.75 -14.27
CA LYS A 141 -6.77 -0.38 -13.45
C LYS A 141 -8.11 -0.06 -12.78
N ASN A 142 -8.27 1.17 -12.29
CA ASN A 142 -9.48 1.69 -11.67
C ASN A 142 -10.48 2.35 -12.64
N SER A 143 -10.30 2.19 -13.95
CA SER A 143 -11.14 2.81 -14.99
C SER A 143 -11.21 4.35 -14.88
N THR A 144 -10.12 4.99 -14.46
CA THR A 144 -9.99 6.44 -14.30
C THR A 144 -8.92 6.99 -15.25
N ILE A 145 -9.24 8.06 -15.98
CA ILE A 145 -8.35 8.69 -16.97
C ILE A 145 -8.18 10.18 -16.65
N VAL A 146 -6.96 10.70 -16.86
CA VAL A 146 -6.65 12.12 -16.64
C VAL A 146 -7.05 12.93 -17.87
N PHE A 147 -7.81 14.00 -17.63
CA PHE A 147 -8.16 15.02 -18.61
C PHE A 147 -7.63 16.37 -18.14
N VAL A 148 -7.29 17.22 -19.10
CA VAL A 148 -6.90 18.61 -18.84
C VAL A 148 -7.69 19.58 -19.72
N SER A 149 -7.69 20.86 -19.37
CA SER A 149 -8.37 21.87 -20.17
C SER A 149 -7.79 21.97 -21.58
N ASP A 150 -8.67 22.21 -22.55
CA ASP A 150 -8.33 22.32 -23.98
C ASP A 150 -7.30 23.42 -24.24
N ARG A 151 -7.32 24.50 -23.44
CA ARG A 151 -6.36 25.59 -23.53
C ARG A 151 -4.92 25.20 -23.18
N LEU A 152 -4.72 24.21 -22.29
CA LEU A 152 -3.39 23.79 -21.83
C LEU A 152 -2.92 22.48 -22.47
N VAL A 153 -3.82 21.66 -23.02
CA VAL A 153 -3.50 20.29 -23.45
C VAL A 153 -2.39 20.22 -24.49
N GLY A 154 -2.31 21.18 -25.42
CA GLY A 154 -1.29 21.21 -26.48
C GLY A 154 0.12 21.35 -25.91
N GLU A 155 0.32 22.35 -25.05
CA GLU A 155 1.61 22.61 -24.41
C GLU A 155 1.99 21.50 -23.43
N ILE A 156 1.05 21.00 -22.62
CA ILE A 156 1.33 19.88 -21.71
C ILE A 156 1.74 18.62 -22.51
N ARG A 157 1.08 18.32 -23.64
CA ARG A 157 1.48 17.18 -24.49
C ARG A 157 2.87 17.36 -25.10
N LYS A 158 3.22 18.58 -25.54
CA LYS A 158 4.57 18.91 -26.02
C LYS A 158 5.61 18.63 -24.94
N ARG A 159 5.40 19.15 -23.72
CA ARG A 159 6.30 18.92 -22.60
C ARG A 159 6.40 17.44 -22.24
N ILE A 160 5.28 16.71 -22.18
CA ILE A 160 5.29 15.25 -21.94
C ILE A 160 6.11 14.49 -22.99
N ASP A 161 6.04 14.87 -24.27
CA ASP A 161 6.81 14.21 -25.33
C ASP A 161 8.32 14.51 -25.25
N ASN A 162 8.72 15.59 -24.58
CA ASN A 162 10.12 15.94 -24.26
C ASN A 162 11.10 15.77 -25.42
N GLY A 163 10.77 16.28 -26.61
CA GLY A 163 11.67 16.22 -27.78
C GLY A 163 11.88 14.84 -28.42
N ARG A 164 11.31 13.76 -27.88
CA ARG A 164 11.56 12.39 -28.38
C ARG A 164 11.26 12.24 -29.88
N ASN A 165 11.96 11.34 -30.55
CA ASN A 165 11.63 10.95 -31.92
C ASN A 165 10.25 10.26 -32.01
N LYS A 166 9.25 10.96 -32.57
CA LYS A 166 7.87 10.46 -32.71
C LYS A 166 7.68 9.38 -33.77
N ARG A 167 8.69 9.06 -34.57
CA ARG A 167 8.65 7.98 -35.58
C ARG A 167 9.03 6.61 -35.02
N MET A 168 9.49 6.55 -33.78
CA MET A 168 9.86 5.31 -33.11
C MET A 168 8.62 4.46 -32.82
N GLU A 169 8.76 3.14 -33.00
CA GLU A 169 7.69 2.19 -32.77
C GLU A 169 7.67 1.70 -31.32
N PHE A 170 6.50 1.80 -30.68
CA PHE A 170 6.28 1.36 -29.31
C PHE A 170 5.02 0.51 -29.21
N ILE A 171 4.96 -0.30 -28.16
CA ILE A 171 3.70 -0.84 -27.69
C ILE A 171 2.91 0.35 -27.12
N PRO A 172 1.72 0.70 -27.64
CA PRO A 172 0.99 1.91 -27.23
C PRO A 172 0.76 1.99 -25.72
N ALA A 173 0.44 0.87 -25.09
CA ALA A 173 0.24 0.76 -23.65
C ALA A 173 1.52 1.10 -22.84
N LYS A 174 2.70 0.70 -23.32
CA LYS A 174 3.99 1.02 -22.67
C LYS A 174 4.31 2.50 -22.79
N LEU A 175 4.21 3.06 -24.00
CA LEU A 175 4.47 4.50 -24.20
C LEU A 175 3.51 5.35 -23.37
N GLU A 176 2.24 4.95 -23.29
CA GLU A 176 1.24 5.62 -22.45
C GLU A 176 1.62 5.60 -20.96
N ALA A 177 2.11 4.45 -20.46
CA ALA A 177 2.61 4.34 -19.10
C ALA A 177 3.83 5.22 -18.85
N TYR A 178 4.73 5.38 -19.83
CA TYR A 178 5.89 6.25 -19.73
C TYR A 178 5.49 7.74 -19.74
N ARG A 179 4.54 8.14 -20.60
CA ARG A 179 3.94 9.49 -20.59
C ARG A 179 3.29 9.83 -19.26
N ALA A 180 2.66 8.83 -18.62
CA ALA A 180 1.99 9.00 -17.33
C ALA A 180 2.95 9.28 -16.17
N LEU A 181 4.26 9.06 -16.32
CA LEU A 181 5.24 9.33 -15.27
C LEU A 181 5.20 10.79 -14.81
N ALA A 182 4.89 11.74 -15.70
CA ALA A 182 4.75 13.17 -15.39
C ALA A 182 3.57 13.48 -14.42
N CYS A 183 2.61 12.56 -14.26
CA CYS A 183 1.53 12.66 -13.28
C CYS A 183 1.86 12.01 -11.92
N SER A 184 3.08 11.47 -11.75
CA SER A 184 3.48 10.85 -10.48
C SER A 184 3.65 11.89 -9.38
N ALA A 185 3.07 11.62 -8.22
CA ALA A 185 3.29 12.40 -7.01
C ALA A 185 4.80 12.41 -6.69
N SER A 186 5.41 13.59 -6.69
CA SER A 186 6.87 13.72 -6.60
C SER A 186 7.31 15.11 -6.15
N ILE A 187 8.44 15.16 -5.44
CA ILE A 187 9.06 16.39 -4.95
C ILE A 187 10.31 16.67 -5.82
N PRO A 188 10.40 17.83 -6.49
CA PRO A 188 11.62 18.24 -7.19
C PRO A 188 12.82 18.33 -6.23
N VAL A 189 13.98 17.94 -6.73
CA VAL A 189 15.26 18.03 -6.02
C VAL A 189 16.27 18.74 -6.92
N THR A 190 17.42 19.10 -6.37
CA THR A 190 18.51 19.72 -7.11
C THR A 190 18.89 18.88 -8.32
N ASP A 191 18.92 19.48 -9.51
CA ASP A 191 19.31 18.77 -10.72
C ASP A 191 20.81 18.41 -10.65
N PRO A 192 21.20 17.17 -11.05
CA PRO A 192 22.57 16.70 -10.97
C PRO A 192 23.49 17.43 -11.95
N ASP A 193 24.71 17.75 -11.51
CA ASP A 193 25.81 18.20 -12.36
C ASP A 193 26.61 16.97 -12.85
N GLY A 194 26.37 16.60 -14.11
CA GLY A 194 26.98 15.44 -14.74
C GLY A 194 26.15 14.16 -14.58
N ILE A 195 25.47 13.79 -15.66
CA ILE A 195 24.70 12.54 -15.78
C ILE A 195 25.41 11.63 -16.78
N LEU A 196 25.57 10.37 -16.39
CA LEU A 196 26.07 9.31 -17.25
C LEU A 196 24.94 8.30 -17.49
N VAL A 197 24.66 7.97 -18.75
CA VAL A 197 23.74 6.89 -19.11
C VAL A 197 24.55 5.70 -19.59
N VAL A 198 24.42 4.54 -18.95
CA VAL A 198 25.18 3.32 -19.28
C VAL A 198 24.25 2.20 -19.72
N ASP A 199 24.80 1.25 -20.47
CA ASP A 199 24.10 0.00 -20.78
C ASP A 199 23.77 -0.77 -19.49
N ASP A 200 22.68 -1.52 -19.53
CA ASP A 200 22.33 -2.45 -18.45
C ASP A 200 23.42 -3.52 -18.26
N CYS A 201 23.61 -3.97 -17.01
CA CYS A 201 24.51 -5.06 -16.66
C CYS A 201 23.79 -6.40 -16.87
N TYR A 202 24.34 -7.26 -17.73
CA TYR A 202 23.81 -8.61 -17.97
C TYR A 202 24.77 -9.67 -17.44
N THR A 203 24.20 -10.74 -16.91
CA THR A 203 24.92 -11.94 -16.45
C THR A 203 24.23 -13.18 -17.01
N HIS A 204 25.03 -14.22 -17.25
CA HIS A 204 24.58 -15.48 -17.84
C HIS A 204 25.02 -16.63 -16.95
N PHE A 205 24.09 -17.51 -16.62
CA PHE A 205 24.32 -18.68 -15.77
C PHE A 205 23.33 -19.79 -16.11
N LYS A 206 23.59 -21.00 -15.60
CA LYS A 206 22.67 -22.12 -15.68
C LYS A 206 21.89 -22.27 -14.38
N ASP A 207 20.61 -22.57 -14.47
CA ASP A 207 19.75 -22.81 -13.32
C ASP A 207 18.67 -23.86 -13.62
N HIS A 208 18.11 -24.47 -12.58
CA HIS A 208 16.99 -25.37 -12.69
C HIS A 208 15.67 -24.57 -12.63
N VAL A 209 14.91 -24.60 -13.73
CA VAL A 209 13.69 -23.82 -13.88
C VAL A 209 12.50 -24.64 -14.35
N ILE A 210 11.30 -24.10 -14.14
CA ILE A 210 10.06 -24.56 -14.75
C ILE A 210 9.53 -23.45 -15.65
N ILE A 211 9.33 -23.75 -16.92
CA ILE A 211 8.81 -22.81 -17.92
C ILE A 211 7.31 -23.03 -18.08
N LEU A 212 6.54 -21.95 -17.92
CA LEU A 212 5.10 -21.91 -18.15
C LEU A 212 4.76 -21.09 -19.39
N ASP A 213 3.97 -21.66 -20.31
CA ASP A 213 3.54 -20.98 -21.54
C ASP A 213 2.05 -21.18 -21.80
N ASP A 214 1.31 -20.08 -22.03
CA ASP A 214 -0.10 -20.11 -22.46
C ASP A 214 -0.25 -19.99 -23.99
N GLY A 215 0.84 -20.22 -24.74
CA GLY A 215 0.99 -20.19 -26.20
C GLY A 215 -0.02 -21.05 -26.97
N VAL A 216 -0.38 -22.19 -26.39
CA VAL A 216 -1.24 -23.20 -27.00
C VAL A 216 -2.70 -23.01 -26.64
N SER A 217 -3.59 -23.60 -27.43
CA SER A 217 -5.02 -23.64 -27.09
C SER A 217 -5.25 -24.53 -25.87
N GLY A 218 -5.89 -24.01 -24.83
CA GLY A 218 -6.24 -24.77 -23.62
C GLY A 218 -5.59 -24.22 -22.35
N GLU A 219 -5.18 -25.12 -21.46
CA GLU A 219 -4.42 -24.78 -20.26
C GLU A 219 -2.93 -24.53 -20.59
N PRO A 220 -2.17 -23.83 -19.72
CA PRO A 220 -0.75 -23.55 -19.96
C PRO A 220 0.10 -24.84 -19.99
N THR A 221 1.14 -24.87 -20.81
CA THR A 221 2.14 -25.96 -20.74
C THR A 221 3.12 -25.70 -19.61
N MET A 222 3.61 -26.77 -18.99
CA MET A 222 4.65 -26.73 -17.95
C MET A 222 5.79 -27.65 -18.37
N VAL A 223 6.99 -27.09 -18.52
CA VAL A 223 8.20 -27.83 -18.90
C VAL A 223 9.28 -27.58 -17.86
N GLU A 224 9.84 -28.65 -17.31
CA GLU A 224 10.98 -28.59 -16.39
C GLU A 224 12.29 -28.65 -17.19
N ASP A 225 13.22 -27.74 -16.89
CA ASP A 225 14.52 -27.62 -17.54
C ASP A 225 15.62 -27.52 -16.45
N PRO A 226 16.33 -28.62 -16.16
CA PRO A 226 17.35 -28.67 -15.12
C PRO A 226 18.62 -27.85 -15.38
N GLU A 227 18.89 -27.46 -16.62
CA GLU A 227 20.12 -26.75 -17.01
C GLU A 227 19.82 -25.56 -17.95
N HIS A 228 18.79 -24.78 -17.62
CA HIS A 228 18.35 -23.68 -18.45
C HIS A 228 19.38 -22.56 -18.51
N ASP A 229 19.71 -22.10 -19.73
CA ASP A 229 20.55 -20.93 -19.93
C ASP A 229 19.77 -19.65 -19.58
N CYS A 230 20.08 -19.08 -18.43
CA CYS A 230 19.41 -17.91 -17.89
C CYS A 230 20.19 -16.64 -18.21
N GLU A 231 19.47 -15.58 -18.57
CA GLU A 231 20.00 -14.22 -18.71
C GLU A 231 19.32 -13.31 -17.69
N LEU A 232 20.12 -12.69 -16.82
CA LEU A 232 19.66 -11.74 -15.82
C LEU A 232 20.14 -10.33 -16.17
N CYS A 233 19.20 -9.39 -16.29
CA CYS A 233 19.48 -7.96 -16.24
C CYS A 233 19.73 -7.54 -14.79
N ALA A 234 20.98 -7.67 -14.37
CA ALA A 234 21.44 -7.41 -13.01
C ALA A 234 21.25 -5.96 -12.55
N SER A 235 20.93 -5.03 -13.46
CA SER A 235 20.68 -3.62 -13.18
C SER A 235 19.30 -3.11 -13.58
N ASP A 236 18.31 -3.99 -13.77
CA ASP A 236 16.97 -3.58 -14.21
C ASP A 236 16.33 -2.61 -13.22
N GLY A 237 16.20 -1.35 -13.64
CA GLY A 237 15.49 -0.33 -12.90
C GLY A 237 16.30 0.38 -11.81
N PHE A 238 17.60 0.15 -11.67
CA PHE A 238 18.44 0.92 -10.75
C PHE A 238 19.70 1.51 -11.37
N GLY A 239 20.19 2.58 -10.73
CA GLY A 239 21.42 3.28 -11.05
C GLY A 239 22.11 3.80 -9.79
N LEU A 240 23.16 4.61 -9.96
CA LEU A 240 24.02 5.03 -8.87
C LEU A 240 24.00 6.55 -8.70
N ILE A 241 24.08 7.00 -7.45
CA ILE A 241 24.19 8.41 -7.09
C ILE A 241 25.45 8.60 -6.25
N SER A 242 26.15 9.71 -6.48
CA SER A 242 27.29 10.10 -5.66
C SER A 242 26.84 10.42 -4.23
N TYR A 243 27.70 10.19 -3.24
CA TYR A 243 27.32 10.43 -1.85
C TYR A 243 27.03 11.91 -1.57
N ASP A 244 27.77 12.82 -2.21
CA ASP A 244 27.54 14.28 -2.14
C ASP A 244 26.16 14.67 -2.66
N LEU A 245 25.76 14.18 -3.83
CA LEU A 245 24.41 14.46 -4.36
C LEU A 245 23.31 13.80 -3.51
N ALA A 246 23.53 12.58 -3.00
CA ALA A 246 22.59 11.92 -2.11
C ALA A 246 22.35 12.71 -0.81
N GLN A 247 23.40 13.34 -0.27
CA GLN A 247 23.29 14.23 0.88
C GLN A 247 22.47 15.48 0.50
N GLN A 248 22.81 16.16 -0.60
CA GLN A 248 22.08 17.32 -1.08
C GLN A 248 20.59 17.03 -1.27
N TRP A 249 20.24 15.91 -1.91
CA TRP A 249 18.84 15.51 -2.10
C TRP A 249 18.14 15.19 -0.78
N SER A 250 18.86 14.66 0.21
CA SER A 250 18.29 14.42 1.54
C SER A 250 17.98 15.75 2.25
N GLU A 251 18.80 16.77 2.04
CA GLU A 251 18.58 18.14 2.54
C GLU A 251 17.40 18.83 1.82
N ASP A 252 17.31 18.73 0.49
CA ASP A 252 16.18 19.20 -0.32
C ASP A 252 14.85 18.60 0.18
N LEU A 253 14.88 17.31 0.51
CA LEU A 253 13.75 16.55 1.05
C LEU A 253 13.54 16.76 2.57
N LYS A 254 14.41 17.52 3.24
CA LYS A 254 14.37 17.83 4.68
C LYS A 254 14.39 16.57 5.54
N LEU A 255 15.21 15.61 5.16
CA LEU A 255 15.46 14.38 5.91
C LEU A 255 16.49 14.64 7.02
N PRO A 256 16.36 13.98 8.19
CA PRO A 256 17.32 14.14 9.28
C PRO A 256 18.69 13.49 9.02
N SER A 257 18.80 12.65 7.98
CA SER A 257 20.06 12.04 7.57
C SER A 257 20.00 11.62 6.10
N THR A 258 21.17 11.31 5.52
CA THR A 258 21.29 10.83 4.14
C THR A 258 20.56 9.51 3.94
N ALA A 259 19.62 9.49 2.99
CA ALA A 259 18.87 8.27 2.66
C ALA A 259 19.70 7.23 1.91
N SER A 260 19.39 5.95 2.11
CA SER A 260 20.05 4.83 1.43
C SER A 260 19.67 4.67 -0.04
N GLY A 261 18.74 5.46 -0.57
CA GLY A 261 18.33 5.41 -1.97
C GLY A 261 17.07 6.20 -2.28
N PHE A 262 16.89 6.55 -3.55
CA PHE A 262 15.85 7.47 -4.03
C PHE A 262 15.13 6.87 -5.24
N CYS A 263 13.80 6.77 -5.17
CA CYS A 263 12.97 6.41 -6.32
C CYS A 263 12.69 7.66 -7.16
N VAL A 264 13.32 7.74 -8.33
CA VAL A 264 13.41 8.97 -9.13
C VAL A 264 12.43 9.00 -10.29
N ARG A 265 12.06 10.22 -10.67
CA ARG A 265 11.30 10.54 -11.89
C ARG A 265 11.97 11.71 -12.61
N ASN A 266 12.00 11.60 -13.92
CA ASN A 266 12.22 12.67 -14.88
C ASN A 266 11.47 12.29 -16.18
N ALA A 267 11.61 13.02 -17.29
CA ALA A 267 11.04 12.64 -18.57
C ALA A 267 11.49 11.23 -18.95
N PHE A 268 10.54 10.29 -19.00
CA PHE A 268 10.79 8.87 -19.30
C PHE A 268 11.80 8.13 -18.40
N CYS A 269 12.30 8.79 -17.34
CA CYS A 269 13.21 8.20 -16.37
C CYS A 269 12.42 7.67 -15.16
N LYS A 270 12.61 6.39 -14.83
CA LYS A 270 12.01 5.73 -13.67
C LYS A 270 12.96 4.67 -13.11
N GLY A 271 13.24 4.74 -11.81
CA GLY A 271 13.98 3.68 -11.12
C GLY A 271 14.44 4.08 -9.73
N MET A 272 15.35 3.29 -9.15
CA MET A 272 16.05 3.59 -7.91
C MET A 272 17.46 4.12 -8.18
N LEU A 273 17.89 5.11 -7.41
CA LEU A 273 19.30 5.51 -7.32
C LEU A 273 19.84 5.13 -5.95
N PHE A 274 20.98 4.45 -5.92
CA PHE A 274 21.65 4.05 -4.68
C PHE A 274 23.01 4.76 -4.50
N PRO A 275 23.30 5.29 -3.30
CA PRO A 275 24.57 5.94 -3.02
C PRO A 275 25.70 4.91 -3.06
N PHE A 276 26.61 5.05 -4.03
CA PHE A 276 27.72 4.13 -4.22
C PHE A 276 29.01 4.89 -4.57
N PRO A 277 30.18 4.52 -4.02
CA PRO A 277 31.44 5.22 -4.25
C PRO A 277 32.06 4.85 -5.62
N PHE A 278 31.34 5.05 -6.73
CA PHE A 278 31.80 4.68 -8.07
C PHE A 278 33.07 5.42 -8.52
N ARG A 279 33.32 6.65 -8.04
CA ARG A 279 34.58 7.38 -8.26
C ARG A 279 35.77 6.70 -7.56
N GLU A 280 35.53 6.13 -6.38
CA GLU A 280 36.54 5.34 -5.67
C GLU A 280 36.80 4.01 -6.36
N PHE A 281 35.74 3.36 -6.87
CA PHE A 281 35.85 2.16 -7.71
C PHE A 281 36.72 2.43 -8.95
N ALA A 282 36.44 3.52 -9.67
CA ALA A 282 37.21 3.94 -10.83
C ALA A 282 38.71 4.04 -10.53
N LYS A 283 39.06 4.63 -9.38
CA LYS A 283 40.45 4.84 -8.96
C LYS A 283 41.13 3.56 -8.45
N LYS A 284 40.47 2.80 -7.57
CA LYS A 284 41.10 1.68 -6.84
C LYS A 284 41.00 0.35 -7.59
N VAL A 285 39.88 0.11 -8.26
CA VAL A 285 39.54 -1.17 -8.90
C VAL A 285 39.80 -1.10 -10.39
N ALA A 286 39.07 -0.23 -11.12
CA ALA A 286 39.17 -0.14 -12.58
C ALA A 286 40.48 0.50 -13.06
N LYS A 287 41.08 1.37 -12.24
CA LYS A 287 42.26 2.20 -12.59
C LYS A 287 42.06 2.99 -13.90
N GLN A 288 40.83 3.45 -14.13
CA GLN A 288 40.41 4.17 -15.34
C GLN A 288 39.35 5.21 -14.99
N ASN A 289 39.43 6.39 -15.62
CA ASN A 289 38.49 7.50 -15.38
C ASN A 289 37.48 7.70 -16.52
N MET A 290 37.81 7.26 -17.74
CA MET A 290 36.95 7.45 -18.90
C MET A 290 36.00 6.27 -19.05
N VAL A 291 34.71 6.54 -19.15
CA VAL A 291 33.65 5.54 -19.37
C VAL A 291 32.95 5.86 -20.68
N LYS A 292 32.62 4.83 -21.45
CA LYS A 292 31.79 4.98 -22.65
C LYS A 292 30.32 4.89 -22.24
N ASP A 293 29.53 5.90 -22.57
CA ASP A 293 28.09 5.93 -22.30
C ASP A 293 27.32 5.06 -23.33
N ALA A 294 26.01 4.89 -23.12
CA ALA A 294 25.12 4.09 -23.96
C ALA A 294 24.92 4.68 -25.37
N PHE A 295 25.24 5.96 -25.58
CA PHE A 295 25.18 6.63 -26.89
C PHE A 295 26.50 6.52 -27.66
N GLY A 296 27.57 6.15 -26.95
CA GLY A 296 28.88 5.85 -27.48
C GLY A 296 29.94 6.92 -27.18
N ASP A 297 29.62 7.94 -26.41
CA ASP A 297 30.51 9.03 -26.03
C ASP A 297 31.34 8.70 -24.79
N TYR A 298 32.56 9.22 -24.72
CA TYR A 298 33.42 9.05 -23.54
C TYR A 298 33.22 10.19 -22.54
N LYS A 299 32.93 9.84 -21.28
CA LYS A 299 32.73 10.78 -20.16
C LYS A 299 33.73 10.48 -19.04
N ASP A 300 34.22 11.52 -18.37
CA ASP A 300 35.10 11.38 -17.19
C ASP A 300 34.24 11.16 -15.94
N ILE A 301 34.36 9.98 -15.33
CA ILE A 301 33.59 9.54 -14.16
C ILE A 301 33.75 10.48 -12.95
N ASN A 302 34.85 11.23 -12.87
CA ASN A 302 35.07 12.18 -11.78
C ASN A 302 34.15 13.41 -11.86
N ARG A 303 33.58 13.68 -13.04
CA ARG A 303 32.61 14.77 -13.28
C ARG A 303 31.15 14.29 -13.21
N VAL A 304 30.92 13.01 -12.93
CA VAL A 304 29.59 12.41 -12.90
C VAL A 304 29.08 12.42 -11.46
N GLN A 305 27.87 12.93 -11.22
CA GLN A 305 27.16 12.80 -9.95
C GLN A 305 26.09 11.70 -9.96
N MET A 306 25.58 11.34 -11.15
CA MET A 306 24.51 10.37 -11.32
C MET A 306 24.78 9.43 -12.49
N ILE A 307 24.55 8.13 -12.28
CA ILE A 307 24.62 7.09 -13.29
C ILE A 307 23.22 6.49 -13.45
N LEU A 308 22.68 6.55 -14.66
CA LEU A 308 21.41 5.93 -15.05
C LEU A 308 21.70 4.75 -15.98
N THR A 309 20.90 3.70 -15.88
CA THR A 309 20.96 2.59 -16.84
C THR A 309 19.93 2.78 -17.96
N THR A 310 20.11 2.09 -19.08
CA THR A 310 19.16 2.09 -20.20
C THR A 310 17.78 1.60 -19.79
N SER A 311 17.68 0.67 -18.84
CA SER A 311 16.41 0.24 -18.26
C SER A 311 15.73 1.34 -17.43
N MET A 312 16.45 2.30 -16.85
CA MET A 312 15.84 3.43 -16.15
C MET A 312 15.32 4.51 -17.11
N LEU A 313 16.11 4.87 -18.12
CA LEU A 313 15.75 5.87 -19.14
C LEU A 313 14.97 5.20 -20.28
N LYS A 314 13.67 4.97 -20.07
CA LYS A 314 12.84 4.05 -20.87
C LYS A 314 12.79 4.34 -22.37
N LEU A 315 13.09 5.58 -22.79
CA LEU A 315 13.10 6.04 -24.18
C LEU A 315 14.48 6.60 -24.59
N TYR A 316 15.58 6.13 -23.99
CA TYR A 316 16.92 6.64 -24.30
C TYR A 316 17.24 6.58 -25.80
N ASP A 317 16.79 5.51 -26.48
CA ASP A 317 16.94 5.26 -27.91
C ASP A 317 16.15 6.22 -28.82
N SER A 318 15.36 7.12 -28.23
CA SER A 318 14.60 8.15 -28.94
C SER A 318 15.33 9.50 -29.06
N TYR A 319 16.58 9.57 -28.57
CA TYR A 319 17.43 10.77 -28.51
C TYR A 319 18.78 10.54 -29.20
N HIS A 320 19.46 11.62 -29.57
CA HIS A 320 20.77 11.55 -30.23
C HIS A 320 21.93 11.33 -29.24
N SER A 321 21.83 11.90 -28.05
CA SER A 321 22.80 11.76 -26.96
C SER A 321 22.10 11.91 -25.60
N ALA A 322 22.80 11.63 -24.51
CA ALA A 322 22.30 11.94 -23.17
C ALA A 322 22.06 13.45 -23.00
N ASP A 323 22.97 14.29 -23.53
CA ASP A 323 22.87 15.74 -23.44
C ASP A 323 21.61 16.26 -24.17
N ASP A 324 21.31 15.76 -25.37
CA ASP A 324 20.06 16.06 -26.11
C ASP A 324 18.80 15.75 -25.27
N CYS A 325 18.78 14.60 -24.58
CA CYS A 325 17.65 14.22 -23.73
C CYS A 325 17.44 15.21 -22.55
N PHE A 326 18.52 15.58 -21.86
CA PHE A 326 18.44 16.43 -20.67
C PHE A 326 18.35 17.93 -20.99
N GLU A 327 18.87 18.40 -22.11
CA GLU A 327 18.60 19.74 -22.65
C GLU A 327 17.10 19.88 -22.97
N ASN A 328 16.48 18.89 -23.63
CA ASN A 328 15.04 18.86 -23.83
C ASN A 328 14.27 18.86 -22.50
N CYS A 329 14.74 18.14 -21.47
CA CYS A 329 14.14 18.19 -20.13
C CYS A 329 14.15 19.61 -19.58
N GLN A 330 15.28 20.31 -19.66
CA GLN A 330 15.41 21.70 -19.21
C GLN A 330 14.48 22.64 -19.98
N GLU A 331 14.45 22.55 -21.32
CA GLU A 331 13.56 23.35 -22.17
C GLU A 331 12.07 23.13 -21.87
N ASN A 332 11.69 21.90 -21.50
CA ASN A 332 10.32 21.54 -21.15
C ASN A 332 10.04 21.65 -19.64
N HIS A 333 10.96 22.23 -18.87
CA HIS A 333 10.85 22.48 -17.43
C HIS A 333 10.58 21.20 -16.62
N TYR A 334 11.26 20.12 -16.98
CA TYR A 334 11.43 18.99 -16.09
C TYR A 334 12.54 19.26 -15.07
N HIS A 335 12.36 18.69 -13.90
CA HIS A 335 13.38 18.56 -12.87
C HIS A 335 13.44 17.12 -12.41
N PHE A 336 14.62 16.67 -11.99
CA PHE A 336 14.68 15.42 -11.22
C PHE A 336 13.79 15.55 -9.99
N SER A 337 12.97 14.53 -9.78
CA SER A 337 12.02 14.51 -8.69
C SER A 337 12.03 13.16 -7.99
N VAL A 338 11.90 13.17 -6.67
CA VAL A 338 11.86 11.97 -5.84
C VAL A 338 10.42 11.65 -5.48
N THR A 339 10.02 10.40 -5.72
CA THR A 339 8.67 9.89 -5.39
C THR A 339 8.64 9.20 -4.03
N LYS A 340 9.75 8.56 -3.67
CA LYS A 340 9.93 7.81 -2.42
C LYS A 340 11.42 7.71 -2.11
N THR A 341 11.79 7.68 -0.84
CA THR A 341 13.14 7.32 -0.39
C THR A 341 13.11 5.97 0.30
N CYS A 342 14.26 5.31 0.40
CA CYS A 342 14.43 4.24 1.38
C CYS A 342 14.12 4.80 2.79
N GLU A 343 13.56 3.97 3.67
CA GLU A 343 13.39 4.37 5.06
C GLU A 343 14.78 4.59 5.69
N LEU A 344 14.87 5.54 6.62
CA LEU A 344 16.14 5.88 7.29
C LEU A 344 16.48 4.83 8.36
N GLU A 345 15.44 4.25 8.96
CA GLU A 345 15.50 3.17 9.95
C GLU A 345 14.49 2.10 9.54
N LEU A 346 14.86 0.83 9.71
CA LEU A 346 14.01 -0.32 9.41
C LEU A 346 13.31 -0.80 10.68
N ASP A 347 12.12 -1.37 10.53
CA ASP A 347 11.43 -1.99 11.66
C ASP A 347 12.18 -3.24 12.15
N GLU A 348 12.12 -3.52 13.44
CA GLU A 348 12.58 -4.81 13.99
C GLU A 348 11.59 -5.93 13.68
N GLU A 349 10.30 -5.61 13.75
CA GLU A 349 9.23 -6.59 13.65
C GLU A 349 8.17 -6.12 12.66
N ARG A 350 7.63 -7.07 11.90
CA ARG A 350 6.55 -6.86 10.96
C ARG A 350 5.61 -8.04 10.94
N ASN A 351 4.43 -7.82 10.37
CA ASN A 351 3.46 -8.89 10.20
C ASN A 351 3.65 -9.58 8.85
N LEU A 352 3.58 -10.91 8.88
CA LEU A 352 3.32 -11.75 7.71
C LEU A 352 1.96 -11.44 7.10
N ASN A 353 1.69 -12.05 5.96
CA ASN A 353 0.35 -12.15 5.39
C ASN A 353 0.09 -13.61 4.99
N TYR A 354 -1.17 -14.00 4.76
CA TYR A 354 -1.49 -15.40 4.42
C TYR A 354 -0.75 -15.95 3.20
N GLN A 355 -0.39 -15.14 2.20
CA GLN A 355 0.33 -15.59 1.02
C GLN A 355 1.75 -16.05 1.37
N PHE A 356 2.33 -15.50 2.44
CA PHE A 356 3.66 -15.88 2.94
C PHE A 356 3.62 -17.17 3.77
N ILE A 357 2.44 -17.69 4.14
CA ILE A 357 2.29 -18.86 5.01
C ILE A 357 1.63 -20.03 4.27
N GLN A 358 0.68 -19.75 3.37
CA GLN A 358 -0.21 -20.77 2.79
C GLN A 358 0.49 -21.90 2.02
N SER A 359 1.68 -21.64 1.46
CA SER A 359 2.45 -22.63 0.71
C SER A 359 3.22 -23.60 1.60
N TYR A 360 3.44 -23.26 2.87
CA TYR A 360 4.13 -24.13 3.82
C TYR A 360 3.24 -25.28 4.27
N ASN A 361 3.88 -26.43 4.49
CA ASN A 361 3.27 -27.58 5.15
C ASN A 361 3.64 -27.60 6.64
N LEU A 362 3.03 -26.70 7.42
CA LEU A 362 3.28 -26.60 8.86
C LEU A 362 2.44 -27.59 9.67
N THR A 363 2.99 -28.10 10.76
CA THR A 363 2.26 -28.83 11.80
C THR A 363 1.48 -27.86 12.70
N ASN A 364 0.55 -28.37 13.50
CA ASN A 364 -0.20 -27.51 14.43
C ASN A 364 0.70 -26.89 15.52
N ASP A 365 1.75 -27.60 15.94
CA ASP A 365 2.69 -27.09 16.95
C ASP A 365 3.58 -25.98 16.38
N GLU A 366 4.05 -26.15 15.15
CA GLU A 366 4.79 -25.11 14.42
C GLU A 366 3.91 -23.88 14.16
N ILE A 367 2.61 -24.08 13.86
CA ILE A 367 1.66 -22.96 13.73
C ILE A 367 1.50 -22.25 15.08
N ARG A 368 1.32 -22.99 16.19
CA ARG A 368 1.21 -22.41 17.54
C ARG A 368 2.42 -21.57 17.89
N GLU A 369 3.61 -22.09 17.62
CA GLU A 369 4.86 -21.37 17.83
C GLU A 369 4.95 -20.11 16.98
N LEU A 370 4.63 -20.20 15.68
CA LEU A 370 4.64 -19.07 14.76
C LEU A 370 3.68 -17.95 15.21
N VAL A 371 2.48 -18.30 15.69
CA VAL A 371 1.48 -17.30 16.12
C VAL A 371 1.65 -16.81 17.55
N LYS A 372 2.45 -17.49 18.38
CA LYS A 372 2.61 -17.21 19.80
C LYS A 372 2.92 -15.72 20.08
N PRO A 373 3.89 -15.05 19.40
CA PRO A 373 4.15 -13.63 19.66
C PRO A 373 2.93 -12.73 19.42
N THR A 374 2.07 -13.10 18.47
CA THR A 374 0.83 -12.37 18.17
C THR A 374 -0.25 -12.65 19.22
N LEU A 375 -0.34 -13.89 19.70
CA LEU A 375 -1.28 -14.25 20.77
C LEU A 375 -0.91 -13.56 22.08
N ASP A 376 0.38 -13.55 22.44
CA ASP A 376 0.88 -12.91 23.66
C ASP A 376 0.62 -11.39 23.64
N GLU A 377 0.87 -10.74 22.49
CA GLU A 377 0.52 -9.33 22.25
C GLU A 377 -0.98 -9.05 22.47
N ILE A 378 -1.85 -9.88 21.88
CA ILE A 378 -3.31 -9.72 22.00
C ILE A 378 -3.76 -9.95 23.46
N LYS A 379 -3.30 -11.02 24.09
CA LYS A 379 -3.69 -11.39 25.47
C LYS A 379 -3.23 -10.31 26.46
N GLY A 380 -2.03 -9.75 26.30
CA GLY A 380 -1.55 -8.62 27.11
C GLY A 380 -2.45 -7.38 26.99
N ALA A 381 -2.79 -6.96 25.78
CA ALA A 381 -3.65 -5.79 25.55
C ALA A 381 -5.08 -5.95 26.12
N MET A 382 -5.54 -7.18 26.34
CA MET A 382 -6.88 -7.48 26.89
C MET A 382 -6.94 -7.41 28.42
N GLY A 383 -5.80 -7.45 29.12
CA GLY A 383 -5.72 -7.42 30.59
C GLY A 383 -6.22 -6.12 31.23
N GLY A 384 -6.32 -5.04 30.46
CA GLY A 384 -6.92 -3.78 30.89
C GLY A 384 -6.03 -2.88 31.75
N ASP A 385 -4.74 -3.20 31.86
CA ASP A 385 -3.69 -2.28 32.30
C ASP A 385 -3.47 -1.22 31.20
N TRP A 386 -3.42 0.05 31.57
CA TRP A 386 -3.17 1.14 30.63
C TRP A 386 -1.77 1.06 30.03
N ARG A 387 -0.81 0.45 30.72
CA ARG A 387 0.57 0.31 30.24
C ARG A 387 0.68 -0.69 29.10
N ASP A 388 0.09 -1.87 29.26
CA ASP A 388 0.02 -2.88 28.21
C ASP A 388 -0.77 -2.39 26.99
N VAL A 389 -1.89 -1.69 27.25
CA VAL A 389 -2.68 -1.06 26.19
C VAL A 389 -1.87 0.02 25.47
N LEU A 390 -1.07 0.81 26.18
CA LEU A 390 -0.23 1.84 25.58
C LEU A 390 0.88 1.21 24.72
N LEU A 391 1.55 0.17 25.20
CA LEU A 391 2.54 -0.61 24.44
C LEU A 391 1.93 -1.25 23.20
N TYR A 392 0.70 -1.77 23.30
CA TYR A 392 -0.04 -2.32 22.17
C TYR A 392 -0.41 -1.27 21.11
N LEU A 393 -0.87 -0.09 21.53
CA LEU A 393 -1.34 0.96 20.63
C LEU A 393 -0.20 1.78 20.01
N ARG A 394 0.90 1.98 20.76
CA ARG A 394 2.03 2.84 20.34
C ARG A 394 3.25 2.05 19.86
N GLY A 395 3.44 0.82 20.34
CA GLY A 395 4.62 0.01 20.11
C GLY A 395 5.74 0.24 21.13
N ASN A 396 6.82 -0.52 21.00
CA ASN A 396 7.97 -0.52 21.92
C ASN A 396 9.01 0.58 21.66
N GLY A 397 8.92 1.31 20.54
CA GLY A 397 9.84 2.40 20.17
C GLY A 397 9.56 3.75 20.84
N MET A 398 8.90 3.77 21.99
CA MET A 398 8.63 5.00 22.74
C MET A 398 9.92 5.59 23.35
N ARG A 399 10.03 6.92 23.38
CA ARG A 399 11.22 7.63 23.86
C ARG A 399 10.83 8.66 24.92
N ASP A 400 11.60 8.76 26.00
CA ASP A 400 11.40 9.70 27.12
C ASP A 400 11.84 11.14 26.79
N ASP A 401 11.52 11.58 25.57
CA ASP A 401 11.89 12.87 25.03
C ASP A 401 10.62 13.74 24.79
N PRO A 402 10.56 14.98 25.31
CA PRO A 402 9.47 15.89 25.01
C PRO A 402 9.26 16.15 23.51
N ASN A 403 10.32 16.16 22.69
CA ASN A 403 10.19 16.34 21.25
C ASN A 403 9.52 15.14 20.57
N TYR A 404 9.85 13.91 21.00
CA TYR A 404 9.11 12.71 20.64
C TYR A 404 7.61 12.88 20.94
N ILE A 405 7.23 13.24 22.17
CA ILE A 405 5.82 13.38 22.58
C ILE A 405 5.10 14.48 21.78
N ASN A 406 5.77 15.59 21.51
CA ASN A 406 5.21 16.67 20.67
C ASN A 406 5.04 16.27 19.21
N SER A 407 5.89 15.38 18.70
CA SER A 407 5.79 14.85 17.34
C SER A 407 4.60 13.90 17.15
N LEU A 408 4.09 13.33 18.25
CA LEU A 408 2.94 12.41 18.23
C LEU A 408 1.65 13.12 17.84
N GLU A 409 0.85 12.48 16.99
CA GLU A 409 -0.51 12.90 16.67
C GLU A 409 -1.34 13.07 17.96
N ASN A 410 -2.13 14.13 17.99
CA ASN A 410 -3.05 14.39 19.09
C ASN A 410 -4.25 13.45 18.94
N ASP A 411 -4.26 12.37 19.71
CA ASP A 411 -5.28 11.34 19.66
C ASP A 411 -5.55 10.77 21.06
N TYR A 412 -6.45 9.79 21.13
CA TYR A 412 -6.77 9.13 22.39
C TYR A 412 -5.62 8.30 22.99
N ILE A 413 -4.59 7.95 22.20
CA ILE A 413 -3.41 7.23 22.69
C ILE A 413 -2.53 8.21 23.46
N LYS A 414 -2.28 9.39 22.87
CA LYS A 414 -1.57 10.48 23.56
C LYS A 414 -2.33 10.95 24.79
N ALA A 415 -3.66 10.96 24.75
CA ALA A 415 -4.49 11.24 25.91
C ALA A 415 -4.26 10.23 27.05
N LEU A 416 -4.13 8.94 26.72
CA LEU A 416 -3.82 7.88 27.69
C LEU A 416 -2.43 8.03 28.29
N MET A 417 -1.45 8.52 27.51
CA MET A 417 -0.12 8.87 28.02
C MET A 417 -0.18 10.01 29.05
N ILE A 418 -1.06 11.00 28.84
CA ILE A 418 -1.16 12.18 29.72
C ILE A 418 -1.98 11.87 30.98
N GLU A 419 -3.09 11.15 30.82
CA GLU A 419 -4.05 10.85 31.87
C GLU A 419 -4.48 9.37 31.77
N PRO A 420 -3.88 8.47 32.57
CA PRO A 420 -4.20 7.04 32.54
C PRO A 420 -5.69 6.73 32.76
N GLU A 421 -6.43 7.58 33.48
CA GLU A 421 -7.88 7.45 33.66
C GLU A 421 -8.68 7.50 32.35
N MET A 422 -8.09 7.99 31.26
CA MET A 422 -8.68 7.93 29.91
C MET A 422 -8.98 6.49 29.47
N ILE A 423 -8.39 5.46 30.06
CA ILE A 423 -8.78 4.06 29.82
C ILE A 423 -10.23 3.76 30.21
N ASN A 424 -10.82 4.58 31.08
CA ASN A 424 -12.20 4.46 31.52
C ASN A 424 -13.19 5.15 30.57
N ASP A 425 -12.70 5.99 29.65
CA ASP A 425 -13.51 6.69 28.65
C ASP A 425 -14.18 5.69 27.67
N PRO A 426 -15.51 5.72 27.52
CA PRO A 426 -16.24 4.84 26.61
C PRO A 426 -15.79 4.90 25.15
N TYR A 427 -15.37 6.06 24.63
CA TYR A 427 -14.81 6.16 23.28
C TYR A 427 -13.45 5.45 23.21
N VAL A 428 -12.53 5.72 24.14
CA VAL A 428 -11.22 5.07 24.23
C VAL A 428 -11.37 3.55 24.33
N GLN A 429 -12.24 3.05 25.20
CA GLN A 429 -12.53 1.62 25.31
C GLN A 429 -13.07 1.02 24.02
N ASN A 430 -14.00 1.71 23.35
CA ASN A 430 -14.52 1.23 22.07
C ASN A 430 -13.44 1.20 20.99
N ARG A 431 -12.48 2.16 21.00
CA ARG A 431 -11.32 2.16 20.10
C ARG A 431 -10.39 0.99 20.41
N ILE A 432 -9.99 0.80 21.68
CA ILE A 432 -9.16 -0.33 22.11
C ILE A 432 -9.80 -1.65 21.70
N ARG A 433 -11.09 -1.86 22.03
CA ARG A 433 -11.86 -3.07 21.63
C ARG A 433 -11.91 -3.25 20.13
N PHE A 434 -12.11 -2.18 19.37
CA PHE A 434 -12.12 -2.24 17.92
C PHE A 434 -10.75 -2.69 17.38
N PHE A 435 -9.65 -2.12 17.89
CA PHE A 435 -8.29 -2.50 17.47
C PHE A 435 -7.96 -3.93 17.86
N ILE A 436 -8.28 -4.36 19.08
CA ILE A 436 -8.10 -5.76 19.52
C ILE A 436 -8.90 -6.70 18.61
N LYS A 437 -10.21 -6.47 18.42
CA LYS A 437 -11.04 -7.32 17.53
C LYS A 437 -10.55 -7.33 16.09
N LYS A 438 -10.07 -6.18 15.60
CA LYS A 438 -9.45 -6.07 14.28
C LYS A 438 -8.17 -6.90 14.22
N ARG A 439 -7.31 -6.82 15.24
CA ARG A 439 -6.07 -7.59 15.34
C ARG A 439 -6.31 -9.07 15.42
N ILE A 440 -7.31 -9.52 16.19
CA ILE A 440 -7.77 -10.91 16.24
C ILE A 440 -8.22 -11.38 14.85
N SER A 441 -9.09 -10.60 14.18
CA SER A 441 -9.55 -10.92 12.83
C SER A 441 -8.40 -10.95 11.82
N GLN A 442 -7.42 -10.06 11.95
CA GLN A 442 -6.21 -10.04 11.12
C GLN A 442 -5.32 -11.26 11.38
N ALA A 443 -5.10 -11.64 12.64
CA ALA A 443 -4.33 -12.83 13.01
C ALA A 443 -4.94 -14.11 12.42
N LYS A 444 -6.28 -14.25 12.47
CA LYS A 444 -7.03 -15.34 11.81
C LYS A 444 -6.83 -15.40 10.29
N THR A 445 -6.36 -14.31 9.68
CA THR A 445 -6.05 -14.22 8.24
C THR A 445 -4.55 -14.27 7.95
N GLY A 446 -3.72 -14.73 8.89
CA GLY A 446 -2.27 -14.87 8.69
C GLY A 446 -1.47 -13.58 8.86
N VAL A 447 -2.06 -12.53 9.46
CA VAL A 447 -1.33 -11.31 9.83
C VAL A 447 -0.63 -11.55 11.16
N VAL A 448 0.47 -12.31 11.10
CA VAL A 448 1.21 -12.84 12.26
C VAL A 448 2.53 -12.10 12.40
N LYS A 449 2.85 -11.67 13.61
CA LYS A 449 4.06 -10.92 13.97
C LYS A 449 5.30 -11.81 13.97
N VAL A 450 6.36 -11.37 13.29
CA VAL A 450 7.70 -11.98 13.30
C VAL A 450 8.78 -10.90 13.31
N ARG A 451 10.01 -11.23 13.75
CA ARG A 451 11.19 -10.38 13.52
C ARG A 451 11.49 -10.33 12.02
N GLY A 452 11.53 -9.15 11.45
CA GLY A 452 11.66 -8.96 10.01
C GLY A 452 11.13 -7.62 9.54
N ASN A 453 11.51 -7.24 8.32
CA ASN A 453 11.12 -5.96 7.73
C ASN A 453 11.09 -6.01 6.20
N PHE A 454 10.54 -4.95 5.62
CA PHE A 454 10.57 -4.70 4.19
C PHE A 454 11.73 -3.78 3.85
N GLN A 455 12.63 -4.23 2.98
CA GLN A 455 13.74 -3.46 2.46
C GLN A 455 13.55 -3.24 0.96
N VAL A 456 14.00 -2.09 0.45
CA VAL A 456 14.03 -1.87 -1.01
C VAL A 456 15.07 -2.82 -1.62
N LEU A 457 14.70 -3.46 -2.73
CA LEU A 457 15.58 -4.32 -3.49
C LEU A 457 16.58 -3.49 -4.31
N SER A 458 17.81 -3.99 -4.37
CA SER A 458 18.86 -3.54 -5.28
C SER A 458 19.52 -4.76 -5.88
N GLY A 459 19.90 -4.71 -7.15
CA GLY A 459 20.94 -5.60 -7.66
C GLY A 459 22.31 -5.17 -7.14
N ASP A 460 23.38 -5.80 -7.60
CA ASP A 460 24.74 -5.55 -7.12
C ASP A 460 25.36 -4.27 -7.77
N PRO A 461 25.55 -3.16 -7.02
CA PRO A 461 26.16 -1.94 -7.56
C PRO A 461 27.62 -2.09 -7.99
N TYR A 462 28.34 -3.04 -7.39
CA TYR A 462 29.71 -3.36 -7.74
C TYR A 462 29.76 -4.06 -9.11
N ALA A 463 28.84 -4.99 -9.37
CA ALA A 463 28.66 -5.62 -10.68
C ALA A 463 28.34 -4.59 -11.78
N LEU A 464 27.44 -3.62 -11.49
CA LEU A 464 27.15 -2.52 -12.41
C LEU A 464 28.40 -1.69 -12.73
N CYS A 465 29.24 -1.39 -11.73
CA CYS A 465 30.50 -0.70 -11.95
C CYS A 465 31.47 -1.53 -12.81
N GLN A 466 31.60 -2.83 -12.55
CA GLN A 466 32.43 -3.72 -13.38
C GLN A 466 31.98 -3.70 -14.85
N SER A 467 30.67 -3.83 -15.09
CA SER A 467 30.09 -3.79 -16.44
C SER A 467 30.38 -2.45 -17.13
N MET A 468 30.12 -1.33 -16.45
CA MET A 468 30.37 0.02 -16.95
C MET A 468 31.84 0.25 -17.36
N PHE A 469 32.78 -0.30 -16.60
CA PHE A 469 34.21 -0.24 -16.90
C PHE A 469 34.70 -1.37 -17.84
N ARG A 470 33.79 -2.19 -18.38
CA ARG A 470 34.07 -3.33 -19.28
C ARG A 470 35.03 -4.36 -18.68
N MET A 471 34.94 -4.52 -17.35
CA MET A 471 35.65 -5.55 -16.62
C MET A 471 34.83 -6.85 -16.63
N PRO A 472 35.45 -8.01 -16.38
CA PRO A 472 34.70 -9.21 -16.07
C PRO A 472 33.75 -8.97 -14.89
N VAL A 473 32.46 -9.18 -15.11
CA VAL A 473 31.44 -9.03 -14.08
C VAL A 473 31.55 -10.24 -13.15
N THR A 474 31.81 -9.97 -11.86
CA THR A 474 31.83 -10.98 -10.79
C THR A 474 30.83 -10.67 -9.69
N GLY A 475 30.49 -9.39 -9.50
CA GLY A 475 29.82 -8.91 -8.29
C GLY A 475 30.65 -9.20 -7.02
N LEU A 476 30.02 -9.00 -5.86
CA LEU A 476 30.55 -9.39 -4.55
C LEU A 476 29.76 -10.54 -3.90
N LEU A 477 28.58 -10.85 -4.42
CA LEU A 477 27.65 -11.85 -3.88
C LEU A 477 27.57 -13.05 -4.81
N LYS A 478 27.57 -14.26 -4.24
CA LYS A 478 27.38 -15.52 -4.99
C LYS A 478 25.90 -15.89 -5.10
N SER A 479 25.58 -16.86 -5.96
CA SER A 479 24.26 -17.49 -5.97
C SER A 479 23.86 -17.96 -4.56
N GLY A 480 22.62 -17.68 -4.17
CA GLY A 480 22.08 -17.94 -2.82
C GLY A 480 22.49 -16.93 -1.75
N GLU A 481 23.37 -15.97 -2.05
CA GLU A 481 23.77 -14.91 -1.12
C GLU A 481 23.00 -13.60 -1.37
N ALA A 482 22.85 -12.83 -0.29
CA ALA A 482 22.40 -11.45 -0.31
C ALA A 482 23.20 -10.61 0.69
N TYR A 483 23.15 -9.28 0.57
CA TYR A 483 23.66 -8.38 1.59
C TYR A 483 22.55 -7.53 2.19
N SER A 484 22.50 -7.50 3.52
CA SER A 484 21.68 -6.56 4.28
C SER A 484 22.44 -6.13 5.51
N ARG A 485 22.71 -4.83 5.62
CA ARG A 485 23.34 -4.27 6.82
C ARG A 485 22.49 -4.53 8.07
N PHE A 486 21.16 -4.45 7.97
CA PHE A 486 20.25 -4.72 9.08
C PHE A 486 20.48 -6.12 9.69
N TRP A 487 20.58 -7.15 8.85
CA TRP A 487 20.80 -8.51 9.32
C TRP A 487 22.24 -8.75 9.80
N ASN A 488 23.23 -8.15 9.11
CA ASN A 488 24.63 -8.20 9.52
C ASN A 488 24.86 -7.57 10.90
N ASP A 489 24.24 -6.43 11.19
CA ASP A 489 24.33 -5.75 12.48
C ASP A 489 23.68 -6.57 13.63
N ARG A 490 22.89 -7.60 13.29
CA ARG A 490 22.24 -8.55 14.23
C ARG A 490 22.88 -9.94 14.24
N ASP A 491 24.00 -10.12 13.54
CA ASP A 491 24.69 -11.40 13.35
C ASP A 491 23.79 -12.52 12.80
N VAL A 492 22.75 -12.16 12.03
CA VAL A 492 21.87 -13.12 11.36
C VAL A 492 22.53 -13.59 10.07
N LYS A 493 22.64 -14.92 9.91
CA LYS A 493 23.32 -15.56 8.77
C LYS A 493 22.39 -15.97 7.65
N ARG A 494 21.11 -16.19 7.93
CA ARG A 494 20.16 -16.71 6.95
C ARG A 494 18.78 -16.13 7.18
N VAL A 495 18.07 -15.80 6.09
CA VAL A 495 16.72 -15.23 6.14
C VAL A 495 15.84 -15.82 5.04
N ALA A 496 14.55 -15.98 5.34
CA ALA A 496 13.52 -16.26 4.34
C ALA A 496 13.03 -14.95 3.71
N CYS A 497 12.95 -14.92 2.37
CA CYS A 497 12.66 -13.76 1.54
C CYS A 497 11.33 -13.94 0.79
N PHE A 498 10.54 -12.88 0.75
CA PHE A 498 9.19 -12.87 0.17
C PHE A 498 8.91 -11.56 -0.58
N ARG A 499 8.23 -11.65 -1.72
CA ARG A 499 7.65 -10.49 -2.42
C ARG A 499 6.16 -10.72 -2.68
N ALA A 500 5.33 -9.74 -2.32
CA ALA A 500 3.91 -9.81 -2.58
C ALA A 500 3.55 -9.13 -3.93
N PRO A 501 2.54 -9.64 -4.67
CA PRO A 501 1.81 -10.87 -4.40
C PRO A 501 2.64 -12.11 -4.75
N MET A 502 2.37 -13.22 -4.08
CA MET A 502 2.98 -14.52 -4.38
C MET A 502 1.95 -15.64 -4.23
N SER A 503 2.23 -16.77 -4.86
CA SER A 503 1.21 -17.81 -5.08
C SER A 503 1.68 -19.23 -4.73
N GLN A 504 2.99 -19.46 -4.57
CA GLN A 504 3.54 -20.81 -4.42
C GLN A 504 4.86 -20.82 -3.62
N MET A 505 5.33 -22.03 -3.26
CA MET A 505 6.58 -22.23 -2.51
C MET A 505 7.80 -21.79 -3.32
N ALA A 506 7.83 -22.02 -4.63
CA ALA A 506 8.87 -21.49 -5.53
C ALA A 506 8.99 -19.94 -5.53
N ASN A 507 8.08 -19.20 -4.90
CA ASN A 507 8.22 -17.76 -4.71
C ASN A 507 8.97 -17.33 -3.45
N ILE A 508 9.37 -18.30 -2.63
CA ILE A 508 10.12 -18.08 -1.39
C ILE A 508 11.57 -18.47 -1.65
N ARG A 509 12.49 -17.64 -1.17
CA ARG A 509 13.93 -17.94 -1.21
C ARG A 509 14.51 -17.79 0.19
N CYS A 510 15.27 -18.77 0.66
CA CYS A 510 16.11 -18.57 1.84
C CYS A 510 17.52 -18.22 1.38
N MET A 511 18.04 -17.10 1.85
CA MET A 511 19.34 -16.58 1.41
C MET A 511 20.31 -16.40 2.56
N ASP A 512 21.57 -16.66 2.27
CA ASP A 512 22.68 -16.45 3.20
C ASP A 512 23.11 -14.97 3.17
N ILE A 513 23.28 -14.38 4.34
CA ILE A 513 23.65 -12.98 4.49
C ILE A 513 25.18 -12.87 4.49
N ASN A 514 25.71 -12.29 3.42
CA ASN A 514 27.14 -12.03 3.27
C ASN A 514 27.58 -10.92 4.24
N SER A 515 28.58 -11.23 5.07
CA SER A 515 29.10 -10.35 6.13
C SER A 515 30.57 -9.96 5.92
N SER A 516 31.09 -10.15 4.71
CA SER A 516 32.48 -9.83 4.36
C SER A 516 32.82 -8.35 4.52
N ASP A 517 34.07 -8.05 4.85
CA ASP A 517 34.54 -6.66 4.97
C ASP A 517 34.48 -5.91 3.63
N GLU A 518 34.60 -6.63 2.51
CA GLU A 518 34.48 -6.06 1.18
C GLU A 518 33.05 -5.56 0.90
N CYS A 519 32.03 -6.39 1.15
CA CYS A 519 30.63 -5.99 1.05
C CYS A 519 30.30 -4.82 1.99
N LYS A 520 30.75 -4.90 3.26
CA LYS A 520 30.55 -3.81 4.24
C LYS A 520 31.18 -2.51 3.77
N ASN A 521 32.36 -2.56 3.15
CA ASN A 521 33.05 -1.38 2.66
C ASN A 521 32.37 -0.77 1.43
N TRP A 522 32.06 -1.57 0.40
CA TRP A 522 31.48 -1.05 -0.84
C TRP A 522 30.01 -0.63 -0.69
N TYR A 523 29.23 -1.33 0.16
CA TYR A 523 27.82 -1.05 0.39
C TYR A 523 27.54 -0.19 1.62
N ARG A 524 28.57 0.46 2.19
CA ARG A 524 28.50 1.24 3.45
C ARG A 524 27.40 2.32 3.51
N TYR A 525 27.02 2.88 2.37
CA TYR A 525 25.98 3.91 2.28
C TYR A 525 24.55 3.35 2.12
N MET A 526 24.42 2.06 1.82
CA MET A 526 23.14 1.37 1.56
C MET A 526 22.65 0.68 2.83
N LYS A 527 22.35 1.47 3.87
CA LYS A 527 22.10 0.97 5.23
C LYS A 527 20.78 0.20 5.39
N THR A 528 19.79 0.54 4.57
CA THR A 528 18.42 0.03 4.67
C THR A 528 17.93 -0.69 3.41
N VAL A 529 18.88 -1.14 2.58
CA VAL A 529 18.64 -1.80 1.28
C VAL A 529 18.95 -3.29 1.41
N PHE A 530 18.26 -4.11 0.64
CA PHE A 530 18.52 -5.53 0.52
C PHE A 530 19.08 -5.82 -0.87
N ILE A 531 20.36 -6.18 -0.92
CA ILE A 531 21.14 -6.30 -2.15
C ILE A 531 21.17 -7.76 -2.57
N LEU A 532 20.68 -8.04 -3.76
CA LEU A 532 20.63 -9.37 -4.36
C LEU A 532 21.91 -9.66 -5.15
N ASN A 533 22.25 -10.95 -5.26
CA ASN A 533 23.33 -11.40 -6.13
C ASN A 533 22.93 -11.32 -7.61
N VAL A 534 23.90 -11.57 -8.49
CA VAL A 534 23.73 -11.49 -9.96
C VAL A 534 23.99 -12.84 -10.65
N TRP A 535 23.81 -13.95 -9.93
CA TRP A 535 24.20 -15.29 -10.39
C TRP A 535 23.10 -16.35 -10.20
N ASP A 536 21.87 -15.94 -9.94
CA ASP A 536 20.71 -16.83 -9.86
C ASP A 536 19.40 -16.13 -10.24
N ASN A 537 18.31 -16.90 -10.30
CA ASN A 537 16.98 -16.42 -10.65
C ASN A 537 16.17 -15.90 -9.45
N THR A 538 16.80 -15.35 -8.40
CA THR A 538 16.06 -14.84 -7.23
C THR A 538 15.02 -13.79 -7.60
N ASP A 539 15.34 -12.86 -8.51
CA ASP A 539 14.37 -11.85 -9.00
C ASP A 539 13.14 -12.50 -9.65
N ALA A 540 13.35 -13.47 -10.53
CA ALA A 540 12.26 -14.20 -11.17
C ALA A 540 11.45 -15.02 -10.16
N ALA A 541 12.13 -15.69 -9.21
CA ALA A 541 11.52 -16.45 -8.14
C ALA A 541 10.64 -15.59 -7.24
N LEU A 542 11.09 -14.38 -6.88
CA LEU A 542 10.31 -13.35 -6.17
C LEU A 542 9.20 -12.74 -7.05
N ASN A 543 8.59 -13.56 -7.91
CA ASN A 543 7.49 -13.28 -8.81
C ASN A 543 7.81 -12.14 -9.79
N GLY A 544 9.00 -12.19 -10.40
CA GLY A 544 9.49 -11.18 -11.34
C GLY A 544 9.71 -9.83 -10.67
N ALA A 545 10.47 -9.83 -9.58
CA ALA A 545 10.97 -8.62 -8.96
C ALA A 545 11.89 -7.85 -9.91
N ASP A 546 11.92 -6.52 -9.77
CA ASP A 546 12.93 -5.66 -10.38
C ASP A 546 13.48 -4.68 -9.32
N ASN A 547 14.48 -3.88 -9.69
CA ASN A 547 15.14 -2.96 -8.76
C ASN A 547 14.64 -1.51 -8.92
N ASP A 548 13.40 -1.31 -9.39
CA ASP A 548 12.82 0.01 -9.69
C ASP A 548 12.05 0.65 -8.52
N GLY A 549 12.03 -0.05 -7.38
CA GLY A 549 11.42 0.37 -6.11
C GLY A 549 10.70 -0.76 -5.37
N ASP A 550 10.83 -2.00 -5.83
CA ASP A 550 10.27 -3.18 -5.18
C ASP A 550 10.80 -3.37 -3.76
N LEU A 551 9.97 -4.03 -2.94
CA LEU A 551 10.28 -4.33 -1.56
C LEU A 551 10.35 -5.85 -1.37
N CYS A 552 11.41 -6.31 -0.71
CA CYS A 552 11.51 -7.67 -0.23
C CYS A 552 11.26 -7.69 1.28
N PHE A 553 10.31 -8.52 1.70
CA PHE A 553 10.15 -8.87 3.10
C PHE A 553 11.15 -9.96 3.44
N SER A 554 11.95 -9.75 4.47
CA SER A 554 12.86 -10.78 4.99
C SER A 554 12.63 -11.02 6.49
N THR A 555 12.83 -12.26 6.93
CA THR A 555 12.70 -12.67 8.34
C THR A 555 13.68 -13.79 8.64
N ASP A 556 14.19 -13.81 9.86
CA ASP A 556 15.05 -14.86 10.40
C ASP A 556 14.26 -15.90 11.21
N ASN A 557 12.92 -15.90 11.10
CA ASN A 557 12.07 -16.85 11.80
C ASN A 557 12.39 -18.29 11.40
N HIS A 558 12.87 -19.08 12.36
CA HIS A 558 13.36 -20.43 12.10
C HIS A 558 12.27 -21.38 11.55
N ILE A 559 11.00 -21.27 11.98
CA ILE A 559 9.92 -22.10 11.43
C ILE A 559 9.81 -21.93 9.91
N LEU A 560 9.91 -20.69 9.42
CA LEU A 560 9.84 -20.40 7.98
C LEU A 560 11.11 -20.84 7.24
N ILE A 561 12.29 -20.69 7.84
CA ILE A 561 13.55 -21.11 7.24
C ILE A 561 13.65 -22.64 7.17
N ASP A 562 13.35 -23.33 8.27
CA ASP A 562 13.51 -24.78 8.41
C ASP A 562 12.48 -25.55 7.59
N LYS A 563 11.31 -24.95 7.32
CA LYS A 563 10.22 -25.55 6.53
C LYS A 563 10.17 -25.08 5.09
N TRP A 564 11.11 -24.23 4.69
CA TRP A 564 11.24 -23.83 3.29
C TRP A 564 11.68 -25.03 2.45
N VAL A 565 11.07 -25.16 1.27
CA VAL A 565 11.44 -26.17 0.28
C VAL A 565 11.95 -25.42 -0.94
N ASP A 566 13.17 -25.74 -1.34
CA ASP A 566 13.81 -25.13 -2.51
C ASP A 566 13.21 -25.72 -3.80
N GLU A 567 12.14 -25.08 -4.27
CA GLU A 567 11.49 -25.44 -5.54
C GLU A 567 12.10 -24.65 -6.72
N PRO A 568 12.25 -25.29 -7.90
CA PRO A 568 12.77 -24.65 -9.11
C PRO A 568 12.05 -23.35 -9.44
N THR A 569 12.80 -22.39 -9.96
CA THR A 569 12.24 -21.08 -10.31
C THR A 569 11.22 -21.21 -11.44
N VAL A 570 10.03 -20.63 -11.27
CA VAL A 570 8.99 -20.64 -12.30
C VAL A 570 9.12 -19.43 -13.21
N LEU A 571 9.48 -19.67 -14.47
CA LEU A 571 9.59 -18.67 -15.53
C LEU A 571 8.30 -18.65 -16.38
N CYS A 572 7.66 -17.50 -16.43
CA CYS A 572 6.39 -17.31 -17.15
C CYS A 572 6.63 -16.63 -18.49
N VAL A 573 6.28 -17.29 -19.61
CA VAL A 573 6.38 -16.71 -20.95
C VAL A 573 5.36 -15.57 -21.10
N GLN A 574 5.83 -14.37 -21.45
CA GLN A 574 4.99 -13.20 -21.64
C GLN A 574 4.81 -12.85 -23.12
N LYS A 575 3.55 -12.79 -23.58
CA LYS A 575 3.19 -12.36 -24.94
C LYS A 575 3.06 -10.85 -25.02
N LYS A 576 4.12 -10.20 -25.52
CA LYS A 576 4.17 -8.75 -25.73
C LYS A 576 3.30 -8.33 -26.93
N GLY A 577 2.61 -7.20 -26.81
CA GLY A 577 1.88 -6.58 -27.92
C GLY A 577 2.80 -6.08 -29.04
N GLU A 578 2.20 -5.80 -30.19
CA GLU A 578 2.90 -5.29 -31.38
C GLU A 578 3.43 -3.87 -31.15
N LYS A 579 4.65 -3.61 -31.62
CA LYS A 579 5.22 -2.25 -31.70
C LYS A 579 4.69 -1.56 -32.96
N LYS A 580 4.28 -0.30 -32.83
CA LYS A 580 3.86 0.56 -33.95
C LYS A 580 4.08 2.03 -33.58
N ILE A 581 3.99 2.93 -34.54
CA ILE A 581 3.96 4.38 -34.27
C ILE A 581 2.60 4.71 -33.61
N PRO A 582 2.53 5.01 -32.29
CA PRO A 582 1.25 5.07 -31.60
C PRO A 582 0.45 6.34 -31.95
N THR A 583 -0.84 6.16 -32.20
CA THR A 583 -1.82 7.25 -32.40
C THR A 583 -2.70 7.46 -31.16
N GLU A 584 -3.48 8.54 -31.12
CA GLU A 584 -4.43 8.78 -30.01
C GLU A 584 -5.46 7.66 -29.88
N GLU A 585 -5.92 7.06 -30.99
CA GLU A 585 -6.87 5.94 -30.97
C GLU A 585 -6.23 4.67 -30.38
N ASP A 586 -4.93 4.46 -30.61
CA ASP A 586 -4.18 3.36 -30.00
C ASP A 586 -4.10 3.52 -28.48
N PHE A 587 -3.87 4.74 -27.99
CA PHE A 587 -3.89 5.04 -26.56
C PHE A 587 -5.28 4.81 -25.95
N ILE A 588 -6.34 5.29 -26.60
CA ILE A 588 -7.73 5.07 -26.16
C ILE A 588 -8.04 3.57 -26.09
N SER A 589 -7.70 2.82 -27.13
CA SER A 589 -7.92 1.38 -27.21
C SER A 589 -7.13 0.61 -26.15
N SER A 590 -5.86 0.97 -25.92
CA SER A 590 -5.03 0.36 -24.88
C SER A 590 -5.58 0.63 -23.47
N ASN A 591 -6.11 1.84 -23.19
CA ASN A 591 -6.77 2.13 -21.92
C ASN A 591 -8.03 1.28 -21.73
N ILE A 592 -8.85 1.14 -22.78
CA ILE A 592 -10.07 0.31 -22.75
C ILE A 592 -9.75 -1.16 -22.43
N ASN A 593 -8.64 -1.68 -22.98
CA ASN A 593 -8.17 -3.05 -22.75
C ASN A 593 -7.58 -3.22 -21.35
N GLY A 594 -6.98 -2.16 -20.78
CA GLY A 594 -6.45 -2.16 -19.42
C GLY A 594 -7.49 -1.97 -18.31
N PHE A 595 -8.73 -1.59 -18.63
CA PHE A 595 -9.75 -1.32 -17.61
C PHE A 595 -10.11 -2.55 -16.77
N GLY A 596 -9.97 -2.40 -15.45
CA GLY A 596 -10.27 -3.43 -14.45
C GLY A 596 -9.01 -4.06 -13.85
N ASP A 597 -9.21 -4.73 -12.71
CA ASP A 597 -8.16 -5.46 -11.99
C ASP A 597 -8.69 -6.87 -11.66
N ASP A 598 -7.96 -7.89 -12.13
CA ASP A 598 -8.28 -9.30 -11.90
C ASP A 598 -7.26 -9.99 -10.99
N ILE A 599 -6.19 -9.29 -10.57
CA ILE A 599 -5.09 -9.85 -9.76
C ILE A 599 -5.67 -10.47 -8.48
N GLY A 600 -6.46 -9.70 -7.72
CA GLY A 600 -7.08 -10.20 -6.49
C GLY A 600 -8.06 -11.36 -6.70
N LYS A 601 -8.70 -11.46 -7.86
CA LYS A 601 -9.58 -12.61 -8.18
C LYS A 601 -8.76 -13.86 -8.47
N ILE A 602 -7.66 -13.71 -9.22
CA ILE A 602 -6.74 -14.79 -9.54
C ILE A 602 -6.10 -15.33 -8.26
N THR A 603 -5.53 -14.46 -7.41
CA THR A 603 -4.94 -14.86 -6.12
C THR A 603 -5.94 -15.59 -5.22
N ASN A 604 -7.20 -15.15 -5.17
CA ASN A 604 -8.23 -15.84 -4.38
C ASN A 604 -8.54 -17.25 -4.90
N ARG A 605 -8.55 -17.44 -6.22
CA ARG A 605 -8.78 -18.76 -6.83
C ARG A 605 -7.61 -19.70 -6.51
N ILE A 606 -6.38 -19.21 -6.64
CA ILE A 606 -5.17 -19.96 -6.26
C ILE A 606 -5.22 -20.35 -4.77
N THR A 607 -5.55 -19.41 -3.89
CA THR A 607 -5.68 -19.68 -2.46
C THR A 607 -6.77 -20.72 -2.18
N THR A 608 -7.84 -20.73 -2.97
CA THR A 608 -8.89 -21.74 -2.88
C THR A 608 -8.42 -23.12 -3.35
N MET A 609 -7.49 -23.18 -4.32
CA MET A 609 -6.88 -24.44 -4.75
C MET A 609 -6.04 -25.06 -3.62
N PHE A 610 -5.34 -24.27 -2.80
CA PHE A 610 -4.67 -24.80 -1.60
C PHE A 610 -5.64 -25.48 -0.62
N ASP A 611 -6.83 -24.89 -0.42
CA ASP A 611 -7.88 -25.49 0.41
C ASP A 611 -8.34 -26.82 -0.18
N VAL A 612 -8.66 -26.86 -1.47
CA VAL A 612 -9.12 -28.09 -2.13
C VAL A 612 -8.02 -29.16 -2.15
N ARG A 613 -6.77 -28.78 -2.42
CA ARG A 613 -5.62 -29.69 -2.48
C ARG A 613 -5.40 -30.42 -1.15
N SER A 614 -5.64 -29.75 -0.02
CA SER A 614 -5.49 -30.34 1.31
C SER A 614 -6.45 -31.50 1.63
N LYS A 615 -7.40 -31.82 0.75
CA LYS A 615 -8.27 -33.01 0.85
C LYS A 615 -7.60 -34.29 0.37
N PHE A 616 -6.53 -34.17 -0.42
CA PHE A 616 -5.97 -35.28 -1.18
C PHE A 616 -4.57 -35.60 -0.68
N GLU A 617 -4.22 -36.88 -0.70
CA GLU A 617 -2.88 -37.34 -0.34
C GLU A 617 -1.86 -36.86 -1.38
N PRO A 618 -0.66 -36.42 -0.95
CA PRO A 618 0.44 -36.12 -1.86
C PRO A 618 0.71 -37.28 -2.84
N GLY A 619 0.94 -36.98 -4.12
CA GLY A 619 1.11 -37.97 -5.18
C GLY A 619 -0.17 -38.52 -5.81
N SER A 620 -1.35 -38.21 -5.27
CA SER A 620 -2.62 -38.52 -5.97
C SER A 620 -2.82 -37.66 -7.22
N ARG A 621 -3.59 -38.16 -8.21
CA ARG A 621 -3.90 -37.42 -9.45
C ARG A 621 -4.50 -36.04 -9.14
N GLU A 622 -5.41 -35.96 -8.18
CA GLU A 622 -6.04 -34.71 -7.75
C GLU A 622 -5.03 -33.73 -7.12
N TYR A 623 -4.09 -34.21 -6.30
CA TYR A 623 -3.08 -33.38 -5.65
C TYR A 623 -2.09 -32.80 -6.67
N GLU A 624 -1.60 -33.62 -7.59
CA GLU A 624 -0.65 -33.20 -8.63
C GLU A 624 -1.27 -32.20 -9.61
N GLU A 625 -2.50 -32.46 -10.06
CA GLU A 625 -3.24 -31.54 -10.92
C GLU A 625 -3.45 -30.18 -10.24
N LEU A 626 -3.84 -30.15 -8.96
CA LEU A 626 -4.00 -28.89 -8.23
C LEU A 626 -2.66 -28.17 -8.02
N THR A 627 -1.57 -28.90 -7.81
CA THR A 627 -0.23 -28.33 -7.69
C THR A 627 0.20 -27.67 -9.00
N TYR A 628 -0.01 -28.34 -10.13
CA TYR A 628 0.19 -27.77 -11.45
C TYR A 628 -0.67 -26.53 -11.68
N ARG A 629 -1.97 -26.56 -11.35
CA ARG A 629 -2.86 -25.39 -11.48
C ARG A 629 -2.43 -24.20 -10.61
N ILE A 630 -1.91 -24.46 -9.41
CA ILE A 630 -1.35 -23.43 -8.52
C ILE A 630 -0.11 -22.78 -9.16
N LYS A 631 0.80 -23.58 -9.74
CA LYS A 631 1.97 -23.07 -10.50
C LYS A 631 1.52 -22.21 -11.68
N CYS A 632 0.60 -22.71 -12.50
CA CYS A 632 -0.03 -21.97 -13.61
C CYS A 632 -0.74 -20.69 -13.14
N GLY A 633 -1.23 -20.65 -11.90
CA GLY A 633 -1.78 -19.46 -11.26
C GLY A 633 -0.82 -18.27 -11.28
N GLN A 634 0.49 -18.50 -11.13
CA GLN A 634 1.51 -17.45 -11.21
C GLN A 634 1.53 -16.79 -12.59
N LEU A 635 1.47 -17.57 -13.68
CA LEU A 635 1.42 -17.05 -15.05
C LEU A 635 0.24 -16.11 -15.25
N TYR A 636 -0.96 -16.52 -14.83
CA TYR A 636 -2.15 -15.67 -14.90
C TYR A 636 -2.03 -14.41 -14.05
N GLN A 637 -1.40 -14.51 -12.87
CA GLN A 637 -1.17 -13.38 -11.98
C GLN A 637 -0.21 -12.36 -12.62
N GLN A 638 0.93 -12.79 -13.14
CA GLN A 638 1.90 -11.92 -13.82
C GLN A 638 1.31 -11.29 -15.09
N ALA A 639 0.63 -12.08 -15.93
CA ALA A 639 -0.02 -11.55 -17.13
C ALA A 639 -1.05 -10.47 -16.79
N SER A 640 -1.80 -10.63 -15.68
CA SER A 640 -2.75 -9.62 -15.21
C SER A 640 -2.07 -8.33 -14.70
N ILE A 641 -0.91 -8.45 -14.05
CA ILE A 641 -0.09 -7.30 -13.60
C ILE A 641 0.39 -6.47 -14.79
N ASP A 642 0.90 -7.15 -15.83
CA ASP A 642 1.53 -6.49 -16.98
C ASP A 642 0.58 -6.25 -18.16
N ARG A 643 -0.71 -6.59 -18.04
CA ARG A 643 -1.75 -6.28 -19.04
C ARG A 643 -1.75 -4.82 -19.47
N ILE A 644 -1.59 -3.92 -18.50
CA ILE A 644 -1.52 -2.47 -18.73
C ILE A 644 -0.22 -2.00 -19.39
N LYS A 645 0.81 -2.86 -19.45
CA LYS A 645 2.04 -2.67 -20.22
C LYS A 645 1.96 -3.34 -21.59
N GLY A 646 0.76 -3.77 -22.01
CA GLY A 646 0.49 -4.36 -23.31
C GLY A 646 0.83 -5.84 -23.42
N ILE A 647 0.84 -6.58 -22.30
CA ILE A 647 0.89 -8.04 -22.30
C ILE A 647 -0.51 -8.60 -22.59
N SER A 648 -0.59 -9.58 -23.49
CA SER A 648 -1.84 -10.29 -23.77
C SER A 648 -2.19 -11.23 -22.60
N THR A 649 -3.47 -11.31 -22.24
CA THR A 649 -3.91 -12.14 -21.11
C THR A 649 -4.98 -13.13 -21.54
N THR A 650 -4.72 -14.42 -21.35
CA THR A 650 -5.73 -15.48 -21.43
C THR A 650 -6.47 -15.59 -20.09
N PRO A 651 -7.81 -15.67 -20.06
CA PRO A 651 -8.53 -15.85 -18.81
C PRO A 651 -8.28 -17.25 -18.23
N MET A 652 -8.14 -17.34 -16.90
CA MET A 652 -8.09 -18.61 -16.19
C MET A 652 -9.32 -19.49 -16.53
N PRO A 653 -9.14 -20.80 -16.80
CA PRO A 653 -10.22 -21.70 -17.21
C PRO A 653 -11.37 -21.73 -16.19
N GLN A 654 -12.62 -21.66 -16.67
CA GLN A 654 -13.79 -21.54 -15.78
C GLN A 654 -14.00 -22.78 -14.91
N TYR A 655 -13.75 -23.98 -15.44
CA TYR A 655 -13.90 -25.25 -14.69
C TYR A 655 -12.90 -25.37 -13.52
N TRP A 656 -11.89 -24.50 -13.42
CA TRP A 656 -11.02 -24.44 -12.25
C TRP A 656 -11.70 -23.87 -11.01
N TYR A 657 -12.71 -22.99 -11.16
CA TYR A 657 -13.28 -22.22 -10.05
C TYR A 657 -14.80 -22.04 -10.10
N ASP A 658 -15.48 -22.48 -11.15
CA ASP A 658 -16.93 -22.47 -11.26
C ASP A 658 -17.46 -23.89 -11.46
N ASN A 659 -18.11 -24.42 -10.43
CA ASN A 659 -18.66 -25.77 -10.46
C ASN A 659 -19.74 -25.96 -11.56
N LYS A 660 -20.39 -24.88 -12.03
CA LYS A 660 -21.34 -24.95 -13.15
C LYS A 660 -20.66 -25.34 -14.46
N ALA A 661 -19.40 -24.99 -14.64
CA ALA A 661 -18.62 -25.37 -15.81
C ALA A 661 -18.22 -26.86 -15.79
N CYS A 662 -18.36 -27.54 -14.65
CA CYS A 662 -18.05 -28.95 -14.47
C CYS A 662 -19.29 -29.87 -14.58
N VAL A 663 -20.48 -29.31 -14.86
CA VAL A 663 -21.72 -30.10 -14.93
C VAL A 663 -21.75 -30.93 -16.22
N VAL A 664 -21.93 -32.24 -16.05
CA VAL A 664 -22.18 -33.20 -17.14
C VAL A 664 -23.52 -32.90 -17.79
N LYS A 665 -23.54 -32.83 -19.11
CA LYS A 665 -24.72 -32.64 -19.96
C LYS A 665 -25.05 -33.95 -20.69
N GLU A 666 -26.29 -34.06 -21.15
CA GLU A 666 -26.79 -35.26 -21.83
C GLU A 666 -26.06 -35.53 -23.17
N ASP A 667 -25.52 -34.49 -23.81
CA ASP A 667 -24.82 -34.54 -25.08
C ASP A 667 -23.29 -34.65 -24.96
N ASP A 668 -22.75 -34.75 -23.74
CA ASP A 668 -21.31 -34.93 -23.54
C ASP A 668 -20.88 -36.36 -23.93
N ASN A 669 -19.75 -36.48 -24.64
CA ASN A 669 -19.14 -37.77 -24.94
C ASN A 669 -18.47 -38.38 -23.68
N PRO A 670 -18.17 -39.69 -23.66
CA PRO A 670 -17.61 -40.36 -22.48
C PRO A 670 -16.36 -39.71 -21.88
N ASP A 671 -15.42 -39.26 -22.73
CA ASP A 671 -14.17 -38.62 -22.28
C ASP A 671 -14.46 -37.29 -21.59
N VAL A 672 -15.35 -36.47 -22.18
CA VAL A 672 -15.80 -35.20 -21.59
C VAL A 672 -16.55 -35.44 -20.27
N VAL A 673 -17.32 -36.52 -20.16
CA VAL A 673 -17.99 -36.91 -18.91
C VAL A 673 -16.96 -37.26 -17.83
N GLU A 674 -15.91 -38.01 -18.16
CA GLU A 674 -14.84 -38.34 -17.23
C GLU A 674 -14.08 -37.09 -16.76
N ASP A 675 -13.70 -36.23 -17.70
CA ASP A 675 -13.02 -34.96 -17.43
C ASP A 675 -13.86 -34.06 -16.51
N LYS A 676 -15.14 -33.87 -16.83
CA LYS A 676 -16.05 -33.04 -16.02
C LYS A 676 -16.24 -33.59 -14.60
N LYS A 677 -16.32 -34.92 -14.45
CA LYS A 677 -16.37 -35.56 -13.14
C LYS A 677 -15.07 -35.30 -12.35
N PHE A 678 -13.92 -35.44 -13.00
CA PHE A 678 -12.63 -35.14 -12.39
C PHE A 678 -12.52 -33.66 -12.00
N TRP A 679 -12.83 -32.74 -12.91
CA TRP A 679 -12.81 -31.29 -12.66
C TRP A 679 -13.74 -30.90 -11.51
N ALA A 680 -14.94 -31.48 -11.42
CA ALA A 680 -15.86 -31.24 -10.30
C ALA A 680 -15.25 -31.63 -8.95
N ARG A 681 -14.44 -32.71 -8.88
CA ARG A 681 -13.76 -33.13 -7.65
C ARG A 681 -12.71 -32.12 -7.16
N ILE A 682 -11.99 -31.49 -8.11
CA ILE A 682 -10.89 -30.55 -7.81
C ILE A 682 -11.27 -29.07 -8.02
N CYS A 683 -12.54 -28.76 -8.25
CA CYS A 683 -12.96 -27.39 -8.55
C CYS A 683 -12.85 -26.48 -7.32
N ALA A 684 -12.11 -25.37 -7.46
CA ALA A 684 -11.83 -24.38 -6.41
C ALA A 684 -12.93 -23.31 -6.31
N TRP A 685 -14.18 -23.75 -6.11
CA TRP A 685 -15.35 -22.87 -6.17
C TRP A 685 -15.83 -22.32 -4.80
N ARG A 686 -15.32 -22.86 -3.69
CA ARG A 686 -15.62 -22.37 -2.32
C ARG A 686 -14.37 -21.84 -1.67
N LYS A 687 -14.32 -20.53 -1.42
CA LYS A 687 -13.22 -19.91 -0.69
C LYS A 687 -13.02 -20.57 0.68
N PRO A 688 -11.76 -20.71 1.17
CA PRO A 688 -11.46 -21.29 2.46
C PRO A 688 -12.10 -20.50 3.62
N TYR A 689 -12.28 -21.17 4.75
CA TYR A 689 -12.93 -20.66 5.94
C TYR A 689 -12.31 -19.34 6.42
N PHE A 690 -10.98 -19.28 6.52
CA PHE A 690 -10.27 -18.10 7.02
C PHE A 690 -10.57 -16.83 6.18
N MET A 691 -10.83 -16.99 4.86
CA MET A 691 -11.19 -15.87 3.98
C MET A 691 -12.55 -15.24 4.33
N SER A 692 -13.38 -15.90 5.14
CA SER A 692 -14.60 -15.30 5.68
C SER A 692 -14.29 -14.07 6.55
N TYR A 693 -13.13 -14.01 7.19
CA TYR A 693 -12.66 -12.83 7.93
C TYR A 693 -12.19 -11.69 7.02
N ILE A 694 -11.91 -11.98 5.75
CA ILE A 694 -11.59 -10.99 4.71
C ILE A 694 -12.87 -10.50 3.99
N TYR A 695 -13.86 -11.38 3.82
CA TYR A 695 -15.10 -11.13 3.07
C TYR A 695 -16.35 -11.19 3.97
N PRO A 696 -16.88 -10.05 4.44
CA PRO A 696 -18.03 -10.00 5.35
C PRO A 696 -19.29 -10.72 4.85
N SER A 697 -19.56 -10.67 3.53
CA SER A 697 -20.70 -11.37 2.93
C SER A 697 -20.58 -12.89 3.09
N GLN A 698 -19.37 -13.43 2.89
CA GLN A 698 -19.09 -14.85 3.06
C GLN A 698 -19.26 -15.29 4.51
N MET A 699 -18.77 -14.49 5.48
CA MET A 699 -18.99 -14.76 6.90
C MET A 699 -20.48 -14.76 7.27
N LYS A 700 -21.26 -13.84 6.70
CA LYS A 700 -22.71 -13.78 6.91
C LYS A 700 -23.41 -15.03 6.38
N ASP A 701 -23.05 -15.47 5.17
CA ASP A 701 -23.62 -16.67 4.55
C ASP A 701 -23.25 -17.94 5.33
N TYR A 702 -21.98 -18.05 5.76
CA TYR A 702 -21.51 -19.12 6.65
C TYR A 702 -22.32 -19.17 7.95
N LYS A 703 -22.38 -18.07 8.70
CA LYS A 703 -23.10 -18.03 10.00
C LYS A 703 -24.59 -18.36 9.83
N LYS A 704 -25.22 -17.84 8.78
CA LYS A 704 -26.63 -18.12 8.47
C LYS A 704 -26.84 -19.61 8.17
N TYR A 705 -25.97 -20.20 7.36
CA TYR A 705 -26.03 -21.63 7.03
C TYR A 705 -25.85 -22.51 8.27
N VAL A 706 -24.80 -22.28 9.07
CA VAL A 706 -24.52 -23.07 10.27
C VAL A 706 -25.67 -23.01 11.27
N ALA A 707 -26.20 -21.81 11.55
CA ALA A 707 -27.34 -21.64 12.45
C ALA A 707 -28.59 -22.36 11.94
N ALA A 708 -28.88 -22.26 10.64
CA ALA A 708 -30.03 -22.93 10.02
C ALA A 708 -29.87 -24.45 10.02
N ALA A 709 -28.67 -24.96 9.72
CA ALA A 709 -28.36 -26.38 9.71
C ALA A 709 -28.49 -27.00 11.11
N ARG A 710 -27.86 -26.39 12.14
CA ARG A 710 -27.99 -26.84 13.54
C ARG A 710 -29.45 -26.90 13.99
N LYS A 711 -30.24 -25.87 13.67
CA LYS A 711 -31.67 -25.83 13.99
C LYS A 711 -32.44 -26.95 13.28
N ARG A 712 -32.13 -27.20 12.00
CA ARG A 712 -32.80 -28.22 11.19
C ARG A 712 -32.49 -29.63 11.67
N ILE A 713 -31.21 -29.95 11.92
CA ILE A 713 -30.75 -31.25 12.43
C ILE A 713 -31.50 -31.60 13.72
N LYS A 714 -31.55 -30.66 14.67
CA LYS A 714 -32.30 -30.83 15.92
C LYS A 714 -33.81 -30.97 15.72
N TRP A 715 -34.39 -30.25 14.76
CA TRP A 715 -35.82 -30.34 14.45
C TRP A 715 -36.22 -31.68 13.81
N GLU A 716 -35.32 -32.26 13.02
CA GLU A 716 -35.49 -33.59 12.40
C GLU A 716 -35.26 -34.74 13.40
N GLY A 717 -34.95 -34.44 14.67
CA GLY A 717 -34.84 -35.41 15.76
C GLY A 717 -33.48 -36.11 15.88
N PHE A 718 -32.47 -35.63 15.15
CA PHE A 718 -31.10 -36.11 15.29
C PHE A 718 -30.42 -35.52 16.53
N ASP A 719 -29.35 -36.17 16.99
CA ASP A 719 -28.44 -35.62 17.99
C ASP A 719 -27.91 -34.24 17.56
N GLY A 720 -27.44 -33.42 18.51
CA GLY A 720 -26.87 -32.12 18.16
C GLY A 720 -25.66 -32.31 17.23
N LEU A 721 -25.53 -31.50 16.18
CA LEU A 721 -24.40 -31.61 15.22
C LEU A 721 -23.03 -31.64 15.93
N ASP A 722 -22.86 -30.81 16.96
CA ASP A 722 -21.60 -30.75 17.73
C ASP A 722 -21.37 -32.03 18.56
N GLU A 723 -22.43 -32.69 19.02
CA GLU A 723 -22.37 -33.98 19.71
C GLU A 723 -22.02 -35.09 18.71
N MET A 724 -22.69 -35.12 17.55
CA MET A 724 -22.43 -36.09 16.46
C MET A 724 -20.97 -36.02 15.98
N MET A 725 -20.42 -34.81 15.81
CA MET A 725 -19.03 -34.62 15.37
C MET A 725 -18.02 -35.14 16.42
N LYS A 726 -18.34 -35.01 17.71
CA LYS A 726 -17.48 -35.44 18.83
C LYS A 726 -17.53 -36.94 19.15
N LYS A 727 -18.50 -37.69 18.62
CA LYS A 727 -18.55 -39.15 18.80
C LYS A 727 -17.28 -39.81 18.25
N GLU A 728 -16.64 -40.66 19.05
CA GLU A 728 -15.50 -41.49 18.62
C GLU A 728 -15.92 -42.48 17.53
N VAL A 729 -17.09 -43.12 17.71
CA VAL A 729 -17.70 -44.02 16.72
C VAL A 729 -19.00 -43.38 16.22
N LYS A 730 -19.04 -43.07 14.92
CA LYS A 730 -20.20 -42.48 14.25
C LYS A 730 -21.02 -43.60 13.60
N ASN A 731 -22.34 -43.55 13.69
CA ASN A 731 -23.20 -44.47 12.96
C ASN A 731 -23.47 -43.94 11.54
N ASP A 732 -24.04 -44.78 10.65
CA ASP A 732 -24.32 -44.41 9.26
C ASP A 732 -25.16 -43.12 9.13
N VAL A 733 -26.10 -42.90 10.06
CA VAL A 733 -26.95 -41.70 10.08
C VAL A 733 -26.11 -40.48 10.45
N ASP A 734 -25.24 -40.60 11.45
CA ASP A 734 -24.31 -39.54 11.85
C ASP A 734 -23.43 -39.13 10.67
N GLU A 735 -22.88 -40.11 9.95
CA GLU A 735 -22.03 -39.86 8.78
C GLU A 735 -22.79 -39.18 7.64
N VAL A 736 -23.98 -39.66 7.27
CA VAL A 736 -24.78 -39.07 6.20
C VAL A 736 -25.17 -37.62 6.52
N VAL A 737 -25.56 -37.34 7.77
CA VAL A 737 -25.92 -35.98 8.20
C VAL A 737 -24.70 -35.06 8.16
N ILE A 738 -23.54 -35.51 8.67
CA ILE A 738 -22.29 -34.75 8.65
C ILE A 738 -21.84 -34.51 7.19
N GLN A 739 -21.88 -35.53 6.34
CA GLN A 739 -21.54 -35.40 4.92
C GLN A 739 -22.46 -34.40 4.20
N TYR A 740 -23.77 -34.47 4.44
CA TYR A 740 -24.71 -33.51 3.84
C TYR A 740 -24.47 -32.08 4.34
N TYR A 741 -24.15 -31.92 5.63
CA TYR A 741 -23.79 -30.64 6.22
C TYR A 741 -22.52 -30.05 5.57
N LEU A 742 -21.43 -30.83 5.48
CA LEU A 742 -20.20 -30.40 4.83
C LEU A 742 -20.39 -30.15 3.33
N TYR A 743 -21.19 -30.99 2.66
CA TYR A 743 -21.53 -30.82 1.26
C TYR A 743 -22.28 -29.52 0.99
N ARG A 744 -23.11 -29.02 1.92
CA ARG A 744 -23.86 -27.76 1.73
C ARG A 744 -23.15 -26.54 2.33
N MET A 745 -21.97 -26.71 2.93
CA MET A 745 -21.18 -25.63 3.50
C MET A 745 -20.84 -24.55 2.46
N PRO A 746 -21.11 -23.25 2.70
CA PRO A 746 -20.82 -22.20 1.73
C PRO A 746 -19.32 -21.86 1.59
N VAL A 747 -18.47 -22.44 2.43
CA VAL A 747 -17.02 -22.18 2.50
C VAL A 747 -16.24 -23.50 2.53
N GLY A 748 -14.97 -23.47 2.15
CA GLY A 748 -14.04 -24.59 2.26
C GLY A 748 -13.52 -24.73 3.68
N VAL A 749 -13.77 -25.87 4.33
CA VAL A 749 -13.38 -26.15 5.73
C VAL A 749 -12.31 -27.24 5.80
N ASN A 750 -11.49 -27.37 4.76
CA ASN A 750 -10.45 -28.40 4.73
C ASN A 750 -9.25 -27.97 5.55
N SER A 751 -8.41 -28.93 5.94
CA SER A 751 -7.25 -28.73 6.82
C SER A 751 -6.04 -28.08 6.12
N CYS A 752 -6.25 -27.12 5.23
CA CYS A 752 -5.15 -26.32 4.70
C CYS A 752 -4.48 -25.49 5.82
N THR A 753 -3.19 -25.16 5.65
CA THR A 753 -2.37 -24.47 6.68
C THR A 753 -3.05 -23.21 7.23
N MET A 754 -3.68 -22.42 6.37
CA MET A 754 -4.35 -21.18 6.78
C MET A 754 -5.66 -21.40 7.56
N ASN A 755 -6.44 -22.43 7.23
CA ASN A 755 -7.64 -22.76 8.03
C ASN A 755 -7.24 -23.26 9.42
N ARG A 756 -6.21 -24.13 9.49
CA ARG A 756 -5.67 -24.62 10.77
C ARG A 756 -5.17 -23.48 11.65
N LEU A 757 -4.41 -22.53 11.08
CA LEU A 757 -3.99 -21.31 11.76
C LEU A 757 -5.18 -20.49 12.26
N CYS A 758 -6.20 -20.29 11.43
CA CYS A 758 -7.42 -19.59 11.82
C CYS A 758 -8.10 -20.24 13.03
N TRP A 759 -8.27 -21.56 13.04
CA TRP A 759 -8.88 -22.31 14.14
C TRP A 759 -8.04 -22.23 15.41
N ILE A 760 -6.71 -22.37 15.32
CA ILE A 760 -5.82 -22.23 16.49
C ILE A 760 -5.97 -20.85 17.14
N ILE A 761 -6.04 -19.77 16.35
CA ILE A 761 -6.28 -18.41 16.90
C ILE A 761 -7.66 -18.28 17.53
N GLU A 762 -8.69 -18.93 16.97
CA GLU A 762 -10.03 -18.95 17.55
C GLU A 762 -10.04 -19.65 18.91
N ASP A 763 -9.48 -20.85 18.97
CA ASP A 763 -9.43 -21.67 20.18
C ASP A 763 -8.64 -20.97 21.30
N GLU A 764 -7.49 -20.37 20.97
CA GLU A 764 -6.61 -19.67 21.94
C GLU A 764 -7.20 -18.37 22.53
N LEU A 765 -8.23 -17.81 21.90
CA LEU A 765 -8.79 -16.51 22.27
C LEU A 765 -10.27 -16.57 22.69
N GLU A 766 -10.92 -17.73 22.61
CA GLU A 766 -12.35 -17.90 22.91
C GLU A 766 -12.70 -17.39 24.32
N GLU A 767 -11.91 -17.76 25.34
CA GLU A 767 -12.15 -17.40 26.74
C GLU A 767 -11.95 -15.90 27.03
N PHE A 768 -11.16 -15.19 26.20
CA PHE A 768 -10.79 -13.80 26.45
C PHE A 768 -11.81 -12.78 25.89
N GLU A 769 -12.66 -13.18 24.93
CA GLU A 769 -13.60 -12.24 24.29
C GLU A 769 -14.67 -11.68 25.26
N ASP A 770 -14.93 -12.36 26.37
CA ASP A 770 -15.92 -11.93 27.36
C ASP A 770 -15.45 -10.76 28.24
N ASP A 771 -14.14 -10.64 28.49
CA ASP A 771 -13.57 -9.52 29.24
C ASP A 771 -13.71 -8.18 28.49
N LEU A 772 -13.77 -8.23 27.16
CA LEU A 772 -14.03 -7.08 26.27
C LEU A 772 -15.47 -6.55 26.34
N LYS A 773 -16.31 -6.97 27.30
CA LYS A 773 -17.71 -6.49 27.44
C LYS A 773 -17.94 -5.55 28.62
N LYS A 774 -17.02 -5.43 29.59
CA LYS A 774 -17.19 -4.60 30.82
C LYS A 774 -17.36 -3.11 30.53
N LYS A 775 -18.48 -2.48 30.91
CA LYS A 775 -18.70 -1.03 30.70
C LYS A 775 -18.18 -0.23 31.90
N ARG A 776 -17.32 0.76 31.67
CA ARG A 776 -16.87 1.70 32.72
C ARG A 776 -17.56 3.07 32.56
N LYS A 777 -17.63 3.84 33.65
CA LYS A 777 -18.19 5.20 33.67
C LYS A 777 -17.04 6.20 33.53
N PHE A 778 -17.26 7.27 32.78
CA PHE A 778 -16.31 8.37 32.61
C PHE A 778 -17.05 9.70 32.67
N ASP A 779 -16.44 10.68 33.32
CA ASP A 779 -17.00 12.02 33.45
C ASP A 779 -16.46 12.94 32.36
N TYR A 780 -17.29 13.22 31.35
CA TYR A 780 -16.94 14.11 30.24
C TYR A 780 -16.86 15.59 30.64
N ASP A 781 -17.41 15.98 31.80
CA ASP A 781 -17.24 17.34 32.29
C ASP A 781 -15.77 17.64 32.65
N SER A 782 -14.98 16.61 32.95
CA SER A 782 -13.53 16.74 33.16
C SER A 782 -12.74 17.18 31.92
N LEU A 783 -13.33 17.11 30.72
CA LEU A 783 -12.69 17.51 29.46
C LEU A 783 -13.12 18.91 28.98
N LYS A 784 -14.03 19.59 29.67
CA LYS A 784 -14.55 20.92 29.30
C LYS A 784 -13.58 22.04 29.71
N SER A 785 -13.62 23.19 29.02
CA SER A 785 -12.83 24.36 29.46
C SER A 785 -13.47 25.05 30.67
N GLY A 786 -14.77 24.87 30.86
CA GLY A 786 -15.53 25.58 31.89
C GLY A 786 -16.05 26.94 31.41
N ASP A 787 -15.83 27.30 30.14
CA ASP A 787 -16.34 28.53 29.56
C ASP A 787 -17.87 28.47 29.38
N GLU A 788 -18.57 29.56 29.70
CA GLU A 788 -20.00 29.66 29.46
C GLU A 788 -20.30 29.98 27.98
N TYR A 789 -21.26 29.27 27.41
CA TYR A 789 -21.76 29.53 26.06
C TYR A 789 -23.24 29.90 26.06
N LYS A 790 -23.65 30.70 25.06
CA LYS A 790 -25.03 31.18 24.93
C LYS A 790 -25.95 30.08 24.41
N ASN A 791 -27.21 30.08 24.86
CA ASN A 791 -28.25 29.19 24.32
C ASN A 791 -28.36 29.28 22.78
N SER A 792 -28.19 30.46 22.20
CA SER A 792 -28.22 30.65 20.75
C SER A 792 -27.08 29.91 20.02
N GLN A 793 -25.90 29.79 20.63
CA GLN A 793 -24.79 28.99 20.09
C GLN A 793 -25.13 27.50 20.16
N TYR A 794 -25.58 27.00 21.31
CA TYR A 794 -25.99 25.61 21.49
C TYR A 794 -27.09 25.18 20.50
N TYR A 795 -28.18 25.94 20.41
CA TYR A 795 -29.28 25.64 19.50
C TYR A 795 -28.93 25.90 18.03
N GLY A 796 -27.90 26.70 17.75
CA GLY A 796 -27.35 26.88 16.40
C GLY A 796 -26.50 25.70 15.91
N ILE A 797 -25.75 25.06 16.81
CA ILE A 797 -24.86 23.91 16.50
C ILE A 797 -25.63 22.58 16.50
N ARG A 798 -26.61 22.41 17.39
CA ARG A 798 -27.38 21.17 17.54
C ARG A 798 -27.98 20.61 16.23
N PRO A 799 -28.57 21.41 15.31
CA PRO A 799 -29.06 20.91 14.03
C PRO A 799 -27.95 20.38 13.12
N ILE A 800 -26.81 21.07 13.06
CA ILE A 800 -25.63 20.68 12.28
C ILE A 800 -25.13 19.32 12.78
N PHE A 801 -25.03 19.17 14.10
CA PHE A 801 -24.61 17.92 14.74
C PHE A 801 -25.61 16.76 14.50
N LYS A 802 -26.91 17.02 14.53
CA LYS A 802 -27.94 16.00 14.21
C LYS A 802 -27.86 15.56 12.75
N GLU A 803 -27.63 16.49 11.83
CA GLU A 803 -27.44 16.19 10.42
C GLU A 803 -26.20 15.31 10.22
N TYR A 804 -25.11 15.63 10.90
CA TYR A 804 -23.92 14.80 10.92
C TYR A 804 -24.21 13.38 11.42
N LEU A 805 -24.90 13.24 12.56
CA LEU A 805 -25.24 11.91 13.09
C LEU A 805 -26.10 11.10 12.13
N ARG A 806 -26.97 11.76 11.35
CA ARG A 806 -27.75 11.12 10.30
C ARG A 806 -26.86 10.66 9.15
N TYR A 807 -25.97 11.52 8.66
CA TYR A 807 -24.99 11.15 7.62
C TYR A 807 -24.09 10.01 8.08
N ALA A 808 -23.52 10.13 9.27
CA ALA A 808 -22.70 9.10 9.90
C ALA A 808 -23.51 7.80 9.99
N ARG A 809 -24.74 7.77 10.51
CA ARG A 809 -25.53 6.52 10.53
C ARG A 809 -25.80 5.93 9.14
N THR A 810 -26.07 6.75 8.14
CA THR A 810 -26.34 6.28 6.76
C THR A 810 -25.09 5.81 6.02
N ASN A 811 -23.91 6.33 6.37
CA ASN A 811 -22.64 6.04 5.69
C ASN A 811 -21.60 5.28 6.53
N SER A 812 -21.76 5.21 7.84
CA SER A 812 -20.87 4.57 8.83
C SER A 812 -21.40 3.23 9.35
N VAL A 813 -22.58 2.80 8.90
CA VAL A 813 -23.12 1.48 9.18
C VAL A 813 -23.79 1.00 7.91
N ILE A 814 -23.45 -0.21 7.47
CA ILE A 814 -24.06 -0.99 6.37
C ILE A 814 -23.21 -1.06 5.09
N ASP A 815 -22.26 -2.00 5.17
CA ASP A 815 -21.75 -2.88 4.12
C ASP A 815 -22.85 -3.75 3.43
N ASN A 816 -24.12 -3.30 3.35
CA ASN A 816 -25.23 -4.02 2.66
C ASN A 816 -25.80 -3.24 1.46
N SER A 817 -25.00 -2.50 0.70
CA SER A 817 -25.41 -2.15 -0.65
C SER A 817 -24.63 -2.98 -1.65
N ASN A 818 -25.37 -3.84 -2.37
CA ASN A 818 -25.00 -4.51 -3.62
C ASN A 818 -24.62 -3.53 -4.75
N THR A 819 -24.10 -2.35 -4.42
CA THR A 819 -23.61 -1.39 -5.39
C THR A 819 -22.19 -1.76 -5.74
N LYS A 820 -21.97 -2.03 -7.03
CA LYS A 820 -20.68 -2.26 -7.68
C LYS A 820 -19.75 -1.05 -7.61
N ASN A 821 -19.68 -0.35 -6.48
CA ASN A 821 -18.81 0.80 -6.32
C ASN A 821 -17.43 0.31 -5.91
N LYS A 822 -16.48 0.43 -6.85
CA LYS A 822 -15.04 0.22 -6.69
C LYS A 822 -14.40 1.26 -5.75
N GLU A 823 -15.05 1.62 -4.64
CA GLU A 823 -14.50 2.58 -3.68
C GLU A 823 -13.56 1.86 -2.72
N THR A 824 -12.30 2.28 -2.72
CA THR A 824 -11.27 1.75 -1.83
C THR A 824 -11.49 2.24 -0.40
N GLY A 825 -10.84 1.59 0.58
CA GLY A 825 -10.86 2.06 1.98
C GLY A 825 -10.31 3.48 2.13
N ALA A 826 -9.34 3.87 1.29
CA ALA A 826 -8.78 5.22 1.25
C ALA A 826 -9.81 6.25 0.77
N ASP A 827 -10.56 5.95 -0.30
CA ASP A 827 -11.62 6.83 -0.80
C ASP A 827 -12.67 7.10 0.31
N ARG A 828 -13.00 6.09 1.14
CA ARG A 828 -13.95 6.24 2.25
C ARG A 828 -13.42 7.16 3.36
N ILE A 829 -12.15 7.02 3.73
CA ILE A 829 -11.51 7.87 4.75
C ILE A 829 -11.45 9.32 4.25
N GLU A 830 -11.04 9.52 3.00
CA GLU A 830 -10.98 10.85 2.38
C GLU A 830 -12.37 11.51 2.36
N LYS A 831 -13.43 10.78 1.99
CA LYS A 831 -14.82 11.27 2.05
C LYS A 831 -15.25 11.68 3.46
N LEU A 832 -14.87 10.90 4.48
CA LEU A 832 -15.20 11.23 5.86
C LEU A 832 -14.44 12.48 6.33
N ASN A 833 -13.15 12.60 6.00
CA ASN A 833 -12.35 13.78 6.31
C ASN A 833 -12.93 15.03 5.63
N PHE A 834 -13.31 14.89 4.36
CA PHE A 834 -13.98 15.92 3.59
C PHE A 834 -15.29 16.39 4.26
N TYR A 835 -16.09 15.44 4.73
CA TYR A 835 -17.34 15.72 5.43
C TYR A 835 -17.10 16.39 6.79
N ASN A 836 -16.11 15.93 7.56
CA ASN A 836 -15.70 16.53 8.83
C ASN A 836 -15.24 17.98 8.62
N GLU A 837 -14.45 18.26 7.58
CA GLU A 837 -14.00 19.61 7.23
C GLU A 837 -15.20 20.52 6.90
N ASN A 838 -16.14 20.03 6.08
CA ASN A 838 -17.34 20.79 5.73
C ASN A 838 -18.26 21.07 6.94
N MET A 839 -18.39 20.10 7.85
CA MET A 839 -19.11 20.28 9.11
C MET A 839 -18.44 21.36 9.95
N LEU A 840 -17.12 21.28 10.13
CA LEU A 840 -16.35 22.27 10.90
C LEU A 840 -16.53 23.68 10.32
N ARG A 841 -16.39 23.82 9.00
CA ARG A 841 -16.65 25.08 8.28
C ARG A 841 -18.06 25.62 8.56
N THR A 842 -19.08 24.74 8.57
CA THR A 842 -20.47 25.12 8.84
C THR A 842 -20.69 25.55 10.29
N MET A 843 -20.06 24.86 11.25
CA MET A 843 -20.09 25.23 12.67
C MET A 843 -19.41 26.58 12.92
N HIS A 844 -18.28 26.85 12.24
CA HIS A 844 -17.59 28.14 12.32
C HIS A 844 -18.44 29.32 11.84
N GLN A 845 -19.46 29.10 11.01
CA GLN A 845 -20.43 30.15 10.66
C GLN A 845 -21.36 30.53 11.81
N LYS A 846 -21.52 29.64 12.79
CA LYS A 846 -22.39 29.84 13.97
C LYS A 846 -21.57 30.27 15.18
N CYS A 847 -20.41 29.67 15.43
CA CYS A 847 -19.49 30.02 16.51
C CYS A 847 -18.05 29.85 16.03
N SER A 848 -17.21 30.89 16.10
CA SER A 848 -15.82 30.82 15.64
C SER A 848 -14.84 30.29 16.68
N ASP A 849 -15.27 30.14 17.93
CA ASP A 849 -14.43 29.73 19.06
C ASP A 849 -14.48 28.21 19.25
N ASP A 850 -13.34 27.55 19.07
CA ASP A 850 -13.27 26.10 19.14
C ASP A 850 -13.43 25.55 20.57
N ASN A 851 -13.10 26.32 21.63
CA ASN A 851 -13.32 25.87 23.01
C ASN A 851 -14.82 25.72 23.29
N ILE A 852 -15.59 26.75 22.90
CA ILE A 852 -17.05 26.74 23.03
C ILE A 852 -17.65 25.64 22.16
N LEU A 853 -17.18 25.46 20.92
CA LEU A 853 -17.67 24.38 20.06
C LEU A 853 -17.41 23.00 20.66
N CYS A 854 -16.21 22.77 21.20
CA CYS A 854 -15.84 21.52 21.85
C CYS A 854 -16.75 21.24 23.06
N ASP A 855 -16.96 22.23 23.94
CA ASP A 855 -17.82 22.11 25.11
C ASP A 855 -19.29 21.84 24.74
N ILE A 856 -19.83 22.54 23.73
CA ILE A 856 -21.17 22.28 23.20
C ILE A 856 -21.30 20.84 22.68
N LEU A 857 -20.30 20.34 21.93
CA LEU A 857 -20.35 18.98 21.42
C LEU A 857 -20.23 17.93 22.54
N LEU A 858 -19.38 18.16 23.55
CA LEU A 858 -19.31 17.30 24.73
C LEU A 858 -20.67 17.21 25.43
N ASP A 859 -21.34 18.35 25.65
CA ASP A 859 -22.68 18.40 26.25
C ASP A 859 -23.75 17.69 25.40
N LEU A 860 -23.69 17.82 24.07
CA LEU A 860 -24.56 17.08 23.14
C LEU A 860 -24.29 15.57 23.16
N CYS A 861 -23.06 15.15 23.48
CA CYS A 861 -22.63 13.75 23.48
C CYS A 861 -22.78 13.04 24.83
N LYS A 862 -23.00 13.75 25.95
CA LYS A 862 -23.14 13.18 27.31
C LYS A 862 -24.09 11.98 27.43
N LYS A 863 -25.11 11.89 26.57
CA LYS A 863 -26.12 10.82 26.57
C LYS A 863 -25.80 9.66 25.61
N ASN A 864 -24.74 9.72 24.82
CA ASN A 864 -24.41 8.70 23.83
C ASN A 864 -22.88 8.61 23.56
N ALA A 865 -22.21 7.62 24.15
CA ALA A 865 -20.78 7.37 23.94
C ALA A 865 -20.37 7.24 22.46
N SER A 866 -21.26 6.77 21.58
CA SER A 866 -20.94 6.62 20.15
C SER A 866 -20.73 7.96 19.43
N SER A 867 -21.24 9.08 19.99
CA SER A 867 -21.13 10.40 19.37
C SER A 867 -19.91 11.19 19.83
N VAL A 868 -19.22 10.77 20.90
CA VAL A 868 -17.98 11.40 21.40
C VAL A 868 -16.83 11.27 20.40
N SER A 869 -16.87 10.23 19.56
CA SER A 869 -15.92 10.05 18.44
C SER A 869 -15.83 11.27 17.52
N ILE A 870 -16.91 12.03 17.40
CA ILE A 870 -16.99 13.25 16.59
C ILE A 870 -16.20 14.38 17.24
N VAL A 871 -16.23 14.47 18.57
CA VAL A 871 -15.45 15.47 19.32
C VAL A 871 -13.96 15.23 19.09
N TRP A 872 -13.52 13.97 19.21
CA TRP A 872 -12.15 13.56 18.91
C TRP A 872 -11.74 13.79 17.45
N ALA A 873 -12.66 13.61 16.50
CA ALA A 873 -12.38 13.84 15.08
C ALA A 873 -12.24 15.32 14.73
N LEU A 874 -12.85 16.23 15.49
CA LEU A 874 -12.92 17.67 15.17
C LEU A 874 -12.01 18.53 16.05
N PHE A 875 -11.83 18.16 17.31
CA PHE A 875 -11.13 18.96 18.32
C PHE A 875 -10.07 18.17 19.12
N PRO A 876 -9.23 17.31 18.49
CA PRO A 876 -8.23 16.53 19.23
C PRO A 876 -7.20 17.43 19.94
N ASP A 877 -6.76 18.50 19.28
CA ASP A 877 -5.76 19.44 19.81
C ASP A 877 -6.23 20.11 21.11
N ILE A 878 -7.52 20.46 21.20
CA ILE A 878 -8.09 21.11 22.39
C ILE A 878 -8.14 20.14 23.55
N ILE A 879 -8.59 18.91 23.31
CA ILE A 879 -8.67 17.89 24.36
C ILE A 879 -7.27 17.61 24.92
N ILE A 880 -6.27 17.40 24.05
CA ILE A 880 -4.89 17.14 24.48
C ILE A 880 -4.30 18.31 25.25
N LYS A 881 -4.50 19.55 24.79
CA LYS A 881 -4.04 20.74 25.51
C LYS A 881 -4.61 20.79 26.93
N ARG A 882 -5.92 20.58 27.09
CA ARG A 882 -6.60 20.59 28.40
C ARG A 882 -6.08 19.48 29.33
N LEU A 883 -5.83 18.29 28.78
CA LEU A 883 -5.26 17.19 29.55
C LEU A 883 -3.85 17.53 30.04
N PHE A 884 -3.00 18.13 29.21
CA PHE A 884 -1.68 18.58 29.64
C PHE A 884 -1.75 19.67 30.71
N ASP A 885 -2.63 20.66 30.54
CA ASP A 885 -2.84 21.71 31.54
C ASP A 885 -3.23 21.12 32.91
N LYS A 886 -4.11 20.10 32.91
CA LYS A 886 -4.54 19.36 34.11
C LYS A 886 -3.44 18.48 34.71
N ALA A 887 -2.65 17.80 33.87
CA ALA A 887 -1.58 16.90 34.28
C ALA A 887 -0.28 17.63 34.68
N GLY A 888 -0.28 18.97 34.72
CA GLY A 888 0.91 19.77 35.04
C GLY A 888 1.99 19.69 33.96
N ASN A 889 1.58 19.59 32.68
CA ASN A 889 2.45 19.44 31.51
C ASN A 889 3.38 18.21 31.58
N LYS A 890 2.86 17.10 32.10
CA LYS A 890 3.58 15.81 32.15
C LYS A 890 2.85 14.74 31.36
N ALA A 891 3.61 13.75 30.89
CA ALA A 891 3.07 12.56 30.25
C ALA A 891 3.90 11.32 30.61
N HIS A 892 3.22 10.19 30.75
CA HIS A 892 3.82 8.87 30.92
C HIS A 892 4.36 8.34 29.60
N VAL A 893 5.56 7.76 29.64
CA VAL A 893 6.19 7.05 28.54
C VAL A 893 6.75 5.74 29.06
N LEU A 894 6.48 4.63 28.37
CA LEU A 894 7.06 3.33 28.71
C LEU A 894 8.32 3.12 27.88
N VAL A 895 9.47 3.16 28.53
CA VAL A 895 10.78 2.99 27.88
C VAL A 895 11.32 1.61 28.24
N LYS A 896 11.93 0.95 27.25
CA LYS A 896 12.58 -0.34 27.46
C LYS A 896 13.70 -0.21 28.50
N ASP A 897 13.66 -1.06 29.52
CA ASP A 897 14.60 -1.08 30.63
C ASP A 897 14.71 -2.53 31.13
N ASP A 898 15.91 -3.10 31.15
CA ASP A 898 16.14 -4.50 31.59
C ASP A 898 15.67 -4.74 33.04
N ASN A 899 15.59 -3.68 33.86
CA ASN A 899 15.09 -3.69 35.22
C ASN A 899 13.65 -3.15 35.36
N GLY A 900 12.95 -2.96 34.24
CA GLY A 900 11.56 -2.50 34.21
C GLY A 900 10.60 -3.45 34.93
N ASP A 901 9.52 -2.88 35.49
CA ASP A 901 8.48 -3.59 36.25
C ASP A 901 7.29 -4.03 35.37
N VAL A 902 7.25 -3.58 34.12
CA VAL A 902 6.22 -3.95 33.14
C VAL A 902 6.81 -4.94 32.15
N GLU A 903 6.26 -6.15 32.07
CA GLU A 903 6.67 -7.16 31.10
C GLU A 903 5.67 -7.21 29.94
N TYR A 904 6.14 -7.00 28.72
CA TYR A 904 5.32 -7.01 27.51
C TYR A 904 6.08 -7.62 26.35
N CYS A 905 5.51 -8.64 25.70
CA CYS A 905 6.16 -9.38 24.60
C CYS A 905 7.58 -9.89 24.92
N SER A 906 7.79 -10.39 26.15
CA SER A 906 9.10 -10.87 26.66
C SER A 906 10.18 -9.78 26.82
N GLU A 907 9.82 -8.50 26.71
CA GLU A 907 10.69 -7.36 27.02
C GLU A 907 10.20 -6.65 28.28
N ARG A 908 11.10 -5.92 28.94
CA ARG A 908 10.81 -5.16 30.16
C ARG A 908 10.81 -3.66 29.91
N TYR A 909 9.86 -2.98 30.54
CA TYR A 909 9.63 -1.55 30.39
C TYR A 909 9.45 -0.88 31.75
N LYS A 910 9.85 0.38 31.80
CA LYS A 910 9.67 1.26 32.95
C LYS A 910 8.82 2.46 32.57
N ASP A 911 7.91 2.83 33.46
CA ASP A 911 7.11 4.05 33.34
C ASP A 911 7.95 5.27 33.73
N VAL A 912 8.14 6.18 32.78
CA VAL A 912 8.88 7.44 32.93
C VAL A 912 7.93 8.61 32.73
N LEU A 913 7.90 9.50 33.73
CA LEU A 913 7.10 10.72 33.66
C LEU A 913 7.93 11.86 33.05
N VAL A 914 7.63 12.23 31.81
CA VAL A 914 8.35 13.25 31.03
C VAL A 914 7.72 14.63 31.27
N ASP A 915 8.55 15.64 31.57
CA ASP A 915 8.12 17.03 31.75
C ASP A 915 8.23 17.82 30.43
N MET A 916 7.09 18.24 29.90
CA MET A 916 6.99 18.94 28.62
C MET A 916 7.52 20.39 28.66
N ASN A 917 7.77 20.96 29.85
CA ASN A 917 8.30 22.32 29.96
C ASN A 917 9.82 22.39 29.75
N LYS A 918 10.53 21.26 29.77
CA LYS A 918 12.00 21.19 29.64
C LYS A 918 12.52 21.49 28.23
N ILE A 919 11.64 21.77 27.26
CA ILE A 919 11.99 22.05 25.84
C ILE A 919 12.73 23.39 25.64
N LYS A 920 13.02 24.18 26.68
CA LYS A 920 13.42 25.58 26.52
C LYS A 920 14.91 25.93 26.56
N GLU A 921 15.86 24.99 26.63
CA GLU A 921 17.28 25.36 26.78
C GLU A 921 18.20 25.09 25.58
N GLU A 922 17.83 24.28 24.58
CA GLU A 922 18.76 23.97 23.47
C GLU A 922 18.52 24.76 22.17
N ASP A 923 17.32 25.32 21.95
CA ASP A 923 17.03 26.13 20.73
C ASP A 923 17.26 27.64 20.90
N ALA A 924 17.65 28.11 22.09
CA ALA A 924 17.87 29.53 22.37
C ALA A 924 19.24 30.06 21.88
N ASN A 925 20.15 29.19 21.44
CA ASN A 925 21.45 29.58 20.87
C ASN A 925 21.52 29.47 19.33
N GLY A 926 20.41 29.15 18.67
CA GLY A 926 20.30 29.15 17.20
C GLY A 926 19.54 30.37 16.68
N SER A 927 20.01 31.58 16.98
CA SER A 927 19.48 32.80 16.38
C SER A 927 20.56 33.55 15.60
N ILE A 928 20.18 33.94 14.37
CA ILE A 928 20.86 34.81 13.39
C ILE A 928 21.74 34.07 12.35
N GLU A 929 21.11 33.45 11.35
CA GLU A 929 21.16 33.82 9.90
C GLU A 929 20.33 32.88 9.02
#